data_AF-A0A644Z6L5-F1
#
_entry.id   AF-A0A644Z6L5-F1
#
_cell.length_a   1.000
_cell.length_b   1.000
_cell.length_c   1.000
_cell.angle_alpha   90.00
_cell.angle_beta   90.00
_cell.angle_gamma   90.00
#
_symmetry.space_group_name_H-M   'P 1'
#
loop_
_entity.id
_entity.type
_entity.pdbx_description
1 polymer ?
#
loop_
_entity_poly.entity_id
_entity_poly.type
_entity_poly.pdbx_seq_one_letter_code
_entity_poly.pdbx_strand_id
1 'polypeptide(L)'
;MSANSHPEYHSEIERLSYTLEYLKNYNDNVFREKLRIDKEVEYGLSHYNSDNAEQFNELVINKNINESLSQKLKNLDKSLSKPYFARVDFVEEGAQNKQDLYIGKVSLMRDSDQELIIIDWRAPVATLYYEGRLGEACYESADGEIKGEIKLKRQYTIEKAELQEIYDIDITTNDDFLQAALGSSKDNRLKDIVSTIQAEQNRVIRADMWKPLVVQGAAGGGKTTIALHRIAYLLYNYENTLNPKNFMIIAPNRFFLSYISEVLPDLGVENVLQTTFEDFAMSILGKNLKLKNPNEKLSFLINNNSNREYNQKNYLIKSSSTFKSSLDFKEAIDNYIKGIEDNLVPMGDFSIENFTLIKYERLREMFLKEYRHLPMAKRINEMKKTLVNTLRKNREPIIEEVIKLYDEKIEDVKDRMKDCDKRRKIIIEIADTRDALVEKIRRKSKTIVREYLNKFKILSPIDYYRNFFEDKELFNGFVLQYIDESLAKELRSEILKNIVDNIIEVEDLAPLMYIKEQIQGLDEKFSVRHVVIDEAQDFSEFQLFVLKKLIGGNSFTILGDLCQGIYSYRGITDWNQVSRKVFGENNFQMLTLEQSYRTTIEIMDAASKVINFLKDPNFPNPKPVIRHGEPVLIMEKGTFAEVARDAADRIRSVLSEGYKSVAIICKTIDECKELRFQLKKVGMSPGIIKGSESQYLGGVVLIPSYLVKGLEFDVVIIANGSSTNYTTEPLDVKLLYVAMTRPLHKLYIYSIGEKAEMLNL
;
A
#
# COMPACT_ATOMS: atom_id res chain seq x y z
N MET A 1 25.63 18.53 26.23
CA MET A 1 26.24 18.71 27.56
C MET A 1 25.42 17.92 28.57
N SER A 2 26.02 17.39 29.65
CA SER A 2 25.22 16.83 30.75
C SER A 2 24.29 17.91 31.31
N ALA A 3 23.01 17.60 31.51
CA ALA A 3 21.99 18.58 31.90
C ALA A 3 22.41 19.44 33.11
N ASN A 4 23.16 18.84 34.04
CA ASN A 4 23.69 19.48 35.26
C ASN A 4 24.59 20.70 35.02
N SER A 5 25.14 20.85 33.82
CA SER A 5 26.03 21.96 33.45
C SER A 5 25.33 23.13 32.76
N HIS A 6 24.02 23.01 32.50
CA HIS A 6 23.24 24.03 31.82
C HIS A 6 22.75 25.13 32.80
N PRO A 7 22.84 26.42 32.45
CA PRO A 7 22.47 27.53 33.36
C PRO A 7 21.00 27.50 33.81
N GLU A 8 20.09 26.98 32.98
CA GLU A 8 18.65 26.87 33.28
C GLU A 8 18.22 25.50 33.85
N TYR A 9 19.17 24.62 34.21
CA TYR A 9 18.88 23.25 34.67
C TYR A 9 17.87 23.18 35.82
N HIS A 10 18.00 24.03 36.85
CA HIS A 10 17.10 24.04 38.00
C HIS A 10 15.66 24.39 37.63
N SER A 11 15.46 25.39 36.77
CA SER A 11 14.12 25.77 36.31
C SER A 11 13.46 24.66 35.48
N GLU A 12 14.24 23.95 34.67
CA GLU A 12 13.74 22.86 33.82
C GLU A 12 13.40 21.60 34.62
N ILE A 13 14.12 21.31 35.71
CA ILE A 13 13.73 20.23 36.66
C ILE A 13 12.42 20.57 37.37
N GLU A 14 12.26 21.81 37.83
CA GLU A 14 11.01 22.22 38.49
C GLU A 14 9.83 22.09 37.53
N ARG A 15 10.00 22.53 36.27
CA ARG A 15 9.01 22.36 35.22
C ARG A 15 8.70 20.89 34.94
N LEU A 16 9.71 20.04 34.77
CA LEU A 16 9.55 18.61 34.55
C LEU A 16 8.79 17.95 35.71
N SER A 17 9.16 18.29 36.95
CA SER A 17 8.53 17.75 38.15
C SER A 17 7.05 18.13 38.23
N TYR A 18 6.74 19.40 37.96
CA TYR A 18 5.37 19.90 37.85
C TYR A 18 4.55 19.15 36.80
N THR A 19 5.12 18.98 35.60
CA THR A 19 4.46 18.27 34.49
C THR A 19 4.21 16.80 34.84
N LEU A 20 5.16 16.12 35.48
CA LEU A 20 5.03 14.72 35.89
C LEU A 20 3.98 14.53 36.98
N GLU A 21 3.91 15.44 37.96
CA GLU A 21 2.89 15.39 39.01
C GLU A 21 1.49 15.57 38.42
N TYR A 22 1.32 16.56 37.53
CA TYR A 22 0.05 16.77 36.84
C TYR A 22 -0.33 15.58 35.96
N LEU A 23 0.62 15.04 35.18
CA LEU A 23 0.39 13.88 34.32
C LEU A 23 -0.02 12.65 35.13
N LYS A 24 0.58 12.40 36.31
CA LYS A 24 0.20 11.31 37.22
C LYS A 24 -1.23 11.49 37.72
N ASN A 25 -1.57 12.67 38.22
CA ASN A 25 -2.91 12.98 38.71
C ASN A 25 -3.97 12.82 37.60
N TYR A 26 -3.65 13.30 36.39
CA TYR A 26 -4.51 13.15 35.23
C TYR A 26 -4.69 11.68 34.83
N ASN A 27 -3.61 10.90 34.76
CA ASN A 27 -3.63 9.47 34.45
C ASN A 27 -4.48 8.69 35.47
N ASP A 28 -4.34 8.98 36.77
CA ASP A 28 -5.15 8.37 37.83
C ASP A 28 -6.64 8.69 37.68
N ASN A 29 -6.99 9.92 37.28
CA ASN A 29 -8.38 10.30 37.04
C ASN A 29 -8.98 9.54 35.86
N VAL A 30 -8.26 9.46 34.73
CA VAL A 30 -8.67 8.68 33.55
C VAL A 30 -8.80 7.19 33.92
N PHE A 31 -7.92 6.67 34.77
CA PHE A 31 -7.96 5.28 35.22
C PHE A 31 -9.22 4.99 36.05
N ARG A 32 -9.59 5.90 36.97
CA ARG A 32 -10.83 5.78 37.75
C ARG A 32 -12.07 5.86 36.87
N GLU A 33 -12.08 6.73 35.87
CA GLU A 33 -13.18 6.83 34.90
C GLU A 33 -13.33 5.53 34.11
N LYS A 34 -12.23 4.97 33.62
CA LYS A 34 -12.24 3.67 32.95
C LYS A 34 -12.83 2.57 33.85
N LEU A 35 -12.42 2.48 35.11
CA LEU A 35 -12.98 1.49 36.05
C LEU A 35 -14.49 1.65 36.26
N ARG A 36 -15.04 2.86 36.13
CA ARG A 36 -16.49 3.09 36.16
C ARG A 36 -17.14 2.51 34.91
N ILE A 37 -16.63 2.84 33.73
CA ILE A 37 -17.15 2.35 32.44
C ILE A 37 -17.01 0.83 32.32
N ASP A 38 -15.91 0.24 32.81
CA ASP A 38 -15.71 -1.23 32.85
C ASP A 38 -16.88 -1.92 33.57
N LYS A 39 -17.30 -1.39 34.73
CA LYS A 39 -18.43 -1.91 35.50
C LYS A 39 -19.76 -1.73 34.76
N GLU A 40 -19.95 -0.61 34.06
CA GLU A 40 -21.15 -0.36 33.26
C GLU A 40 -21.24 -1.31 32.05
N VAL A 41 -20.12 -1.60 31.39
CA VAL A 41 -20.05 -2.59 30.29
C VAL A 41 -20.33 -4.00 30.81
N GLU A 42 -19.74 -4.40 31.94
CA GLU A 42 -19.97 -5.72 32.54
C GLU A 42 -21.43 -5.90 33.01
N TYR A 43 -22.01 -4.85 33.60
CA TYR A 43 -23.43 -4.81 33.95
C TYR A 43 -24.32 -4.93 32.69
N GLY A 44 -24.01 -4.17 31.65
CA GLY A 44 -24.73 -4.20 30.37
C GLY A 44 -24.67 -5.57 29.68
N LEU A 45 -23.51 -6.24 29.71
CA LEU A 45 -23.33 -7.60 29.16
C LEU A 45 -24.13 -8.65 29.93
N SER A 46 -24.18 -8.55 31.27
CA SER A 46 -24.89 -9.50 32.13
C SER A 46 -26.41 -9.34 32.13
N HIS A 47 -26.91 -8.13 31.83
CA HIS A 47 -28.35 -7.81 31.77
C HIS A 47 -28.85 -7.55 30.35
N TYR A 48 -28.08 -7.94 29.33
CA TYR A 48 -28.41 -7.73 27.92
C TYR A 48 -29.66 -8.52 27.52
N ASN A 49 -30.67 -7.82 26.99
CA ASN A 49 -31.85 -8.44 26.39
C ASN A 49 -31.91 -8.10 24.89
N SER A 50 -31.97 -9.12 24.02
CA SER A 50 -31.87 -8.96 22.56
C SER A 50 -32.99 -8.12 21.94
N ASP A 51 -34.10 -7.96 22.65
CA ASP A 51 -35.28 -7.26 22.17
C ASP A 51 -35.26 -5.76 22.47
N ASN A 52 -34.26 -5.26 23.23
CA ASN A 52 -34.18 -3.86 23.63
C ASN A 52 -33.04 -3.10 22.92
N ALA A 53 -33.38 -2.42 21.83
CA ALA A 53 -32.42 -1.70 20.99
C ALA A 53 -31.66 -0.59 21.74
N GLU A 54 -32.24 0.00 22.79
CA GLU A 54 -31.58 1.01 23.62
C GLU A 54 -30.41 0.43 24.41
N GLN A 55 -30.58 -0.76 25.02
CA GLN A 55 -29.51 -1.45 25.75
C GLN A 55 -28.36 -1.87 24.82
N PHE A 56 -28.69 -2.28 23.59
CA PHE A 56 -27.66 -2.58 22.58
C PHE A 56 -26.86 -1.34 22.21
N ASN A 57 -27.52 -0.20 21.99
CA ASN A 57 -26.85 1.06 21.65
C ASN A 57 -25.97 1.55 22.80
N GLU A 58 -26.46 1.52 24.04
CA GLU A 58 -25.71 1.90 25.23
C GLU A 58 -24.46 1.01 25.43
N LEU A 59 -24.61 -0.30 25.23
CA LEU A 59 -23.49 -1.25 25.31
C LEU A 59 -22.43 -0.98 24.24
N VAL A 60 -22.84 -0.67 23.01
CA VAL A 60 -21.91 -0.29 21.93
C VAL A 60 -21.18 1.01 22.25
N ILE A 61 -21.89 2.02 22.77
CA ILE A 61 -21.31 3.32 23.17
C ILE A 61 -20.29 3.11 24.30
N ASN A 62 -20.68 2.43 25.38
CA ASN A 62 -19.81 2.20 26.52
C ASN A 62 -18.59 1.35 26.14
N LYS A 63 -18.75 0.38 25.25
CA LYS A 63 -17.62 -0.38 24.71
C LYS A 63 -16.64 0.50 23.92
N ASN A 64 -17.15 1.38 23.05
CA ASN A 64 -16.30 2.31 22.29
C ASN A 64 -15.57 3.31 23.21
N ILE A 65 -16.26 3.83 24.24
CA ILE A 65 -15.65 4.72 25.25
C ILE A 65 -14.57 3.97 26.01
N ASN A 66 -14.81 2.73 26.42
CA ASN A 66 -13.85 1.88 27.12
C ASN A 66 -12.59 1.62 26.28
N GLU A 67 -12.77 1.27 25.00
CA GLU A 67 -11.65 1.10 24.07
C GLU A 67 -10.83 2.39 23.95
N SER A 68 -11.49 3.56 23.81
CA SER A 68 -10.84 4.87 23.75
C SER A 68 -10.08 5.23 25.04
N LEU A 69 -10.69 5.04 26.22
CA LEU A 69 -10.05 5.28 27.51
C LEU A 69 -8.85 4.37 27.74
N SER A 70 -8.96 3.09 27.34
CA SER A 70 -7.86 2.13 27.39
C SER A 70 -6.67 2.57 26.54
N GLN A 71 -6.93 3.09 25.34
CA GLN A 71 -5.89 3.65 24.47
C GLN A 71 -5.26 4.91 25.05
N LYS A 72 -6.07 5.84 25.59
CA LYS A 72 -5.57 7.05 26.26
C LYS A 72 -4.64 6.72 27.42
N LEU A 73 -5.02 5.80 28.30
CA LEU A 73 -4.19 5.36 29.43
C LEU A 73 -2.86 4.77 28.96
N LYS A 74 -2.89 3.88 27.97
CA LYS A 74 -1.68 3.28 27.40
C LYS A 74 -0.71 4.35 26.86
N ASN A 75 -1.23 5.42 26.26
CA ASN A 75 -0.41 6.53 25.75
C ASN A 75 0.12 7.43 26.88
N LEU A 76 -0.68 7.69 27.91
CA LEU A 76 -0.26 8.46 29.10
C LEU A 76 0.81 7.72 29.90
N ASP A 77 0.64 6.42 30.12
CA ASP A 77 1.62 5.56 30.81
C ASP A 77 2.98 5.57 30.13
N LYS A 78 3.01 5.53 28.79
CA LYS A 78 4.25 5.68 28.02
C LYS A 78 4.87 7.07 28.22
N SER A 79 4.04 8.11 28.24
CA SER A 79 4.46 9.52 28.37
C SER A 79 5.00 9.86 29.76
N LEU A 80 4.63 9.12 30.81
CA LEU A 80 5.20 9.29 32.16
C LEU A 80 6.73 9.14 32.18
N SER A 81 7.29 8.32 31.29
CA SER A 81 8.74 8.14 31.18
C SER A 81 9.45 9.26 30.43
N LYS A 82 8.77 9.86 29.43
CA LYS A 82 9.27 10.88 28.49
C LYS A 82 8.13 11.85 28.11
N PRO A 83 7.80 12.84 28.96
CA PRO A 83 6.59 13.66 28.78
C PRO A 83 6.69 14.62 27.59
N TYR A 84 7.83 15.29 27.43
CA TYR A 84 8.14 16.17 26.31
C TYR A 84 9.61 15.99 25.91
N PHE A 85 9.95 16.40 24.70
CA PHE A 85 11.31 16.29 24.18
C PHE A 85 11.85 17.61 23.61
N ALA A 86 11.01 18.63 23.45
CA ALA A 86 11.43 19.92 22.91
C ALA A 86 10.67 21.09 23.55
N ARG A 87 11.26 22.28 23.46
CA ARG A 87 10.68 23.57 23.81
C ARG A 87 10.97 24.58 22.72
N VAL A 88 9.96 25.37 22.35
CA VAL A 88 10.08 26.51 21.44
C VAL A 88 9.51 27.73 22.12
N ASP A 89 10.28 28.80 22.11
CA ASP A 89 9.83 30.08 22.62
C ASP A 89 9.43 30.98 21.44
N PHE A 90 8.13 31.24 21.31
CA PHE A 90 7.55 31.95 20.19
C PHE A 90 6.92 33.28 20.63
N VAL A 91 7.13 34.33 19.85
CA VAL A 91 6.49 35.65 20.03
C VAL A 91 5.70 35.96 18.77
N GLU A 92 4.38 35.92 18.87
CA GLU A 92 3.48 36.24 17.76
C GLU A 92 3.55 37.72 17.36
N GLU A 93 3.43 38.01 16.07
CA GLU A 93 3.44 39.38 15.55
C GLU A 93 2.27 40.19 16.12
N GLY A 94 2.58 41.20 16.93
CA GLY A 94 1.58 42.03 17.63
C GLY A 94 1.27 41.59 19.07
N ALA A 95 1.81 40.45 19.53
CA ALA A 95 1.73 40.03 20.93
C ALA A 95 2.88 40.63 21.76
N GLN A 96 2.60 41.04 23.01
CA GLN A 96 3.62 41.53 23.94
C GLN A 96 4.29 40.42 24.74
N ASN A 97 3.67 39.23 24.83
CA ASN A 97 4.11 38.14 25.68
C ASN A 97 4.70 36.99 24.87
N LYS A 98 5.80 36.47 25.39
CA LYS A 98 6.47 35.25 24.93
C LYS A 98 5.66 34.02 25.35
N GLN A 99 5.47 33.07 24.43
CA GLN A 99 4.82 31.79 24.71
C GLN A 99 5.88 30.68 24.78
N ASP A 100 5.86 29.95 25.89
CA ASP A 100 6.76 28.80 26.13
C ASP A 100 6.05 27.50 25.71
N LEU A 101 6.37 27.02 24.50
CA LEU A 101 5.68 25.88 23.87
C LEU A 101 6.48 24.59 24.09
N TYR A 102 6.02 23.73 24.99
CA TYR A 102 6.62 22.40 25.23
C TYR A 102 5.98 21.36 24.31
N ILE A 103 6.79 20.58 23.59
CA ILE A 103 6.33 19.63 22.57
C ILE A 103 6.62 18.19 23.02
N GLY A 104 5.58 17.36 22.97
CA GLY A 104 5.62 15.96 23.38
C GLY A 104 4.79 15.04 22.48
N LYS A 105 4.71 13.76 22.87
CA LYS A 105 3.97 12.74 22.11
C LYS A 105 2.46 12.77 22.35
N VAL A 106 2.04 13.35 23.47
CA VAL A 106 0.65 13.42 23.92
C VAL A 106 0.38 14.84 24.38
N SER A 107 -0.77 15.39 24.01
CA SER A 107 -1.22 16.68 24.51
C SER A 107 -1.64 16.58 25.97
N LEU A 108 -1.28 17.60 26.75
CA LEU A 108 -1.69 17.73 28.15
C LEU A 108 -2.24 19.14 28.34
N MET A 109 -3.51 19.22 28.72
CA MET A 109 -4.20 20.48 28.96
C MET A 109 -4.55 20.61 30.44
N ARG A 110 -4.40 21.82 30.98
CA ARG A 110 -4.78 22.12 32.35
C ARG A 110 -6.28 22.40 32.43
N ASP A 111 -6.99 21.73 33.34
CA ASP A 111 -8.46 21.83 33.43
C ASP A 111 -8.93 23.23 33.86
N SER A 112 -8.12 23.97 34.65
CA SER A 112 -8.51 25.24 35.26
C SER A 112 -8.62 26.42 34.29
N ASP A 113 -7.69 26.51 33.34
CA ASP A 113 -7.52 27.65 32.43
C ASP A 113 -7.45 27.21 30.95
N GLN A 114 -7.56 25.91 30.69
CA GLN A 114 -7.41 25.31 29.36
C GLN A 114 -6.03 25.58 28.74
N GLU A 115 -5.02 25.89 29.57
CA GLU A 115 -3.65 26.10 29.10
C GLU A 115 -3.03 24.76 28.68
N LEU A 116 -2.42 24.73 27.49
CA LEU A 116 -1.69 23.56 27.01
C LEU A 116 -0.33 23.46 27.71
N ILE A 117 -0.20 22.52 28.64
CA ILE A 117 1.08 22.22 29.34
C ILE A 117 2.04 21.51 28.39
N ILE A 118 1.52 20.57 27.59
CA ILE A 118 2.26 19.85 26.54
C ILE A 118 1.46 19.92 25.25
N ILE A 119 2.12 20.32 24.19
CA ILE A 119 1.59 20.34 22.84
C ILE A 119 1.99 19.05 22.13
N ASP A 120 1.04 18.43 21.46
CA ASP A 120 1.30 17.25 20.65
C ASP A 120 2.15 17.63 19.42
N TRP A 121 3.19 16.85 19.12
CA TRP A 121 4.04 17.05 17.95
C TRP A 121 3.28 17.10 16.61
N ARG A 122 2.07 16.53 16.57
CA ARG A 122 1.18 16.53 15.39
C ARG A 122 0.45 17.87 15.20
N ALA A 123 0.41 18.72 16.22
CA ALA A 123 -0.27 20.01 16.15
C ALA A 123 0.37 20.93 15.07
N PRO A 124 -0.39 21.83 14.43
CA PRO A 124 0.14 22.76 13.44
C PRO A 124 1.26 23.67 13.97
N VAL A 125 1.14 24.14 15.21
CA VAL A 125 2.15 24.99 15.89
C VAL A 125 3.50 24.28 16.08
N ALA A 126 3.52 22.94 16.15
CA ALA A 126 4.77 22.18 16.26
C ALA A 126 5.65 22.28 15.00
N THR A 127 5.13 22.79 13.87
CA THR A 127 5.95 23.13 12.68
C THR A 127 7.05 24.13 13.01
N LEU A 128 6.84 25.03 13.98
CA LEU A 128 7.87 25.96 14.46
C LEU A 128 9.12 25.23 14.96
N TYR A 129 8.97 24.05 15.57
CA TYR A 129 10.12 23.24 15.98
C TYR A 129 10.79 22.54 14.80
N TYR A 130 10.04 22.01 13.84
CA TYR A 130 10.62 21.19 12.78
C TYR A 130 11.21 22.00 11.61
N GLU A 131 10.57 23.10 11.24
CA GLU A 131 10.97 23.95 10.10
C GLU A 131 11.49 25.32 10.51
N GLY A 132 11.06 25.81 11.67
CA GLY A 132 11.45 27.12 12.19
C GLY A 132 12.96 27.21 12.47
N ARG A 133 13.54 28.31 12.00
CA ARG A 133 14.87 28.77 12.40
C ARG A 133 14.72 29.87 13.45
N LEU A 134 15.77 30.13 14.21
CA LEU A 134 15.81 31.31 15.10
C LEU A 134 15.57 32.58 14.27
N GLY A 135 14.71 33.47 14.76
CA GLY A 135 14.23 34.64 14.02
C GLY A 135 12.81 34.45 13.46
N GLU A 136 12.52 35.06 12.31
CA GLU A 136 11.18 35.05 11.71
C GLU A 136 10.70 33.62 11.36
N ALA A 137 9.50 33.29 11.80
CA ALA A 137 8.85 32.02 11.54
C ALA A 137 7.33 32.19 11.39
N CYS A 138 6.70 31.22 10.74
CA CYS A 138 5.26 31.18 10.57
C CYS A 138 4.75 29.74 10.67
N TYR A 139 3.47 29.60 10.99
CA TYR A 139 2.75 28.33 10.95
C TYR A 139 1.30 28.55 10.52
N GLU A 140 0.70 27.53 9.91
CA GLU A 140 -0.73 27.56 9.57
C GLU A 140 -1.59 27.16 10.77
N SER A 141 -2.62 27.95 11.05
CA SER A 141 -3.69 27.65 12.01
C SER A 141 -5.03 27.53 11.27
N ALA A 142 -6.07 27.04 11.97
CA ALA A 142 -7.43 27.01 11.44
C ALA A 142 -7.94 28.40 11.01
N ASP A 143 -7.46 29.47 11.67
CA ASP A 143 -7.83 30.86 11.40
C ASP A 143 -6.91 31.57 10.38
N GLY A 144 -5.91 30.88 9.83
CA GLY A 144 -4.97 31.41 8.84
C GLY A 144 -3.49 31.25 9.21
N GLU A 145 -2.61 31.85 8.40
CA GLU A 145 -1.16 31.86 8.66
C GLU A 145 -0.83 32.83 9.80
N ILE A 146 -0.19 32.31 10.86
CA ILE A 146 0.28 33.09 12.01
C ILE A 146 1.78 33.32 11.84
N LYS A 147 2.21 34.58 11.97
CA LYS A 147 3.60 35.02 11.85
C LYS A 147 4.14 35.46 13.20
N GLY A 148 5.43 35.29 13.41
CA GLY A 148 6.11 35.72 14.62
C GLY A 148 7.60 35.41 14.60
N GLU A 149 8.21 35.45 15.77
CA GLU A 149 9.64 35.25 15.95
C GLU A 149 9.94 34.12 16.95
N ILE A 150 10.80 33.18 16.56
CA ILE A 150 11.34 32.15 17.46
C ILE A 150 12.58 32.71 18.14
N LYS A 151 12.51 32.84 19.47
CA LYS A 151 13.61 33.35 20.31
C LYS A 151 14.54 32.25 20.82
N LEU A 152 13.98 31.07 21.09
CA LEU A 152 14.73 29.92 21.61
C LEU A 152 14.15 28.65 21.04
N LYS A 153 15.04 27.71 20.75
CA LYS A 153 14.70 26.34 20.41
C LYS A 153 15.57 25.41 21.24
N ARG A 154 14.95 24.56 22.04
CA ARG A 154 15.63 23.67 22.98
C ARG A 154 15.13 22.25 22.83
N GLN A 155 16.04 21.31 23.00
CA GLN A 155 15.77 19.88 22.98
C GLN A 155 16.22 19.21 24.28
N TYR A 156 15.45 18.22 24.72
CA TYR A 156 15.65 17.51 25.98
C TYR A 156 15.81 16.01 25.74
N THR A 157 16.76 15.39 26.42
CA THR A 157 16.85 13.94 26.57
C THR A 157 16.32 13.58 27.96
N ILE A 158 15.09 13.07 28.01
CA ILE A 158 14.46 12.59 29.26
C ILE A 158 14.36 11.07 29.19
N GLU A 159 14.82 10.38 30.22
CA GLU A 159 14.66 8.93 30.35
C GLU A 159 14.23 8.57 31.76
N LYS A 160 13.26 7.65 31.88
CA LYS A 160 12.73 7.19 33.18
C LYS A 160 12.31 8.36 34.10
N ALA A 161 11.72 9.41 33.50
CA ALA A 161 11.30 10.64 34.19
C ALA A 161 12.45 11.50 34.76
N GLU A 162 13.70 11.28 34.33
CA GLU A 162 14.86 12.09 34.71
C GLU A 162 15.43 12.82 33.50
N LEU A 163 15.77 14.11 33.69
CA LEU A 163 16.39 14.94 32.67
C LEU A 163 17.90 14.64 32.57
N GLN A 164 18.32 14.03 31.46
CA GLN A 164 19.69 13.61 31.23
C GLN A 164 20.51 14.69 30.52
N GLU A 165 19.95 15.28 29.47
CA GLU A 165 20.64 16.25 28.61
C GLU A 165 19.72 17.39 28.17
N ILE A 166 20.31 18.59 27.99
CA ILE A 166 19.67 19.78 27.44
C ILE A 166 20.57 20.30 26.31
N TYR A 167 19.96 20.61 25.17
CA TYR A 167 20.64 21.22 24.03
C TYR A 167 19.84 22.41 23.50
N ASP A 168 20.48 23.58 23.48
CA ASP A 168 19.97 24.76 22.78
C ASP A 168 20.43 24.68 21.31
N ILE A 169 19.45 24.77 20.40
CA ILE A 169 19.66 24.58 18.96
C ILE A 169 19.99 25.95 18.35
N ASP A 170 21.29 26.20 18.19
CA ASP A 170 21.82 27.32 17.42
C ASP A 170 22.20 26.87 16.00
N ILE A 171 22.36 27.83 15.08
CA ILE A 171 22.62 27.62 13.64
C ILE A 171 23.82 26.68 13.37
N THR A 172 24.73 26.51 14.33
CA THR A 172 25.98 25.75 14.20
C THR A 172 26.01 24.37 14.88
N THR A 173 25.02 23.98 15.71
CA THR A 173 25.10 22.80 16.61
C THR A 173 24.15 21.64 16.29
N ASN A 174 23.33 21.73 15.23
CA ASN A 174 22.38 20.67 14.85
C ASN A 174 23.05 19.31 14.59
N ASP A 175 24.30 19.30 14.13
CA ASP A 175 24.95 18.09 13.60
C ASP A 175 25.48 17.17 14.70
N ASP A 176 26.02 17.72 15.80
CA ASP A 176 26.61 16.94 16.90
C ASP A 176 25.53 16.15 17.67
N PHE A 177 24.33 16.70 17.82
CA PHE A 177 23.21 16.03 18.46
C PHE A 177 22.65 14.90 17.60
N LEU A 178 22.48 15.13 16.29
CA LEU A 178 22.03 14.12 15.34
C LEU A 178 22.98 12.92 15.36
N GLN A 179 24.29 13.17 15.43
CA GLN A 179 25.30 12.13 15.64
C GLN A 179 25.14 11.38 16.97
N ALA A 180 24.92 12.08 18.09
CA ALA A 180 24.75 11.46 19.40
C ALA A 180 23.46 10.60 19.49
N ALA A 181 22.35 11.07 18.93
CA ALA A 181 21.08 10.34 18.87
C ALA A 181 21.16 9.11 17.96
N LEU A 182 21.84 9.22 16.80
CA LEU A 182 22.06 8.10 15.89
C LEU A 182 23.08 7.08 16.43
N GLY A 183 24.12 7.54 17.14
CA GLY A 183 25.20 6.70 17.67
C GLY A 183 24.85 5.90 18.92
N SER A 184 23.92 6.39 19.75
CA SER A 184 23.44 5.72 20.98
C SER A 184 22.45 4.58 20.72
N SER A 185 21.91 4.49 19.51
CA SER A 185 20.87 3.54 19.10
C SER A 185 21.40 2.13 18.75
N LYS A 186 22.27 1.55 19.59
CA LYS A 186 22.84 0.21 19.36
C LYS A 186 21.83 -0.94 19.48
N ASP A 187 20.65 -0.70 20.06
CA ASP A 187 19.71 -1.78 20.42
C ASP A 187 18.23 -1.53 20.11
N ASN A 188 17.83 -0.31 19.76
CA ASN A 188 16.41 0.01 19.52
C ASN A 188 16.15 0.33 18.05
N ARG A 189 15.56 -0.63 17.34
CA ARG A 189 15.01 -0.46 15.99
C ARG A 189 14.09 0.77 15.95
N LEU A 190 14.55 1.92 15.43
CA LEU A 190 13.74 3.02 14.87
C LEU A 190 12.57 3.59 15.73
N LYS A 191 12.49 3.30 17.03
CA LYS A 191 11.30 3.57 17.84
C LYS A 191 11.07 5.04 18.22
N ASP A 192 12.03 5.94 17.99
CA ASP A 192 11.87 7.33 18.45
C ASP A 192 12.53 8.36 17.53
N ILE A 193 11.99 8.55 16.32
CA ILE A 193 12.46 9.59 15.40
C ILE A 193 11.78 10.96 15.61
N VAL A 194 10.73 11.04 16.44
CA VAL A 194 9.88 12.25 16.54
C VAL A 194 10.70 13.49 16.93
N SER A 195 11.70 13.31 17.79
CA SER A 195 12.57 14.38 18.25
C SER A 195 13.62 14.80 17.22
N THR A 196 13.89 13.96 16.21
CA THR A 196 14.94 14.14 15.19
C THR A 196 14.39 14.35 13.78
N ILE A 197 13.07 14.49 13.62
CA ILE A 197 12.44 14.78 12.32
C ILE A 197 13.05 16.07 11.74
N GLN A 198 13.54 15.97 10.51
CA GLN A 198 14.13 17.10 9.79
C GLN A 198 13.09 17.85 8.95
N ALA A 199 13.43 19.06 8.49
CA ALA A 199 12.54 19.89 7.71
C ALA A 199 12.03 19.21 6.43
N GLU A 200 12.88 18.47 5.68
CA GLU A 200 12.45 17.71 4.50
C GLU A 200 11.43 16.62 4.83
N GLN A 201 11.60 15.95 5.97
CA GLN A 201 10.71 14.88 6.44
C GLN A 201 9.38 15.45 6.95
N ASN A 202 9.43 16.59 7.67
CA ASN A 202 8.23 17.28 8.15
C ASN A 202 7.34 17.75 7.00
N ARG A 203 7.94 18.29 5.93
CA ARG A 203 7.19 18.65 4.71
C ARG A 203 6.45 17.46 4.11
N VAL A 204 7.06 16.28 4.08
CA VAL A 204 6.41 15.05 3.61
C VAL A 204 5.29 14.63 4.57
N ILE A 205 5.51 14.67 5.88
CA ILE A 205 4.50 14.30 6.89
C ILE A 205 3.27 15.20 6.77
N ARG A 206 3.47 16.50 6.61
CA ARG A 206 2.41 17.53 6.63
C ARG A 206 1.82 17.87 5.28
N ALA A 207 2.36 17.33 4.18
CA ALA A 207 1.85 17.56 2.83
C ALA A 207 0.34 17.26 2.69
N ASP A 208 -0.31 17.94 1.75
CA ASP A 208 -1.75 17.82 1.50
C ASP A 208 -2.16 16.35 1.30
N MET A 209 -3.25 15.95 1.95
CA MET A 209 -3.79 14.60 1.89
C MET A 209 -4.54 14.33 0.58
N TRP A 210 -5.13 15.35 -0.02
CA TRP A 210 -6.07 15.20 -1.14
C TRP A 210 -5.37 15.15 -2.50
N LYS A 211 -4.06 15.41 -2.51
CA LYS A 211 -3.19 15.27 -3.68
C LYS A 211 -2.36 13.99 -3.58
N PRO A 212 -2.17 13.24 -4.67
CA PRO A 212 -1.18 12.17 -4.72
C PRO A 212 0.20 12.74 -4.45
N LEU A 213 0.88 12.17 -3.45
CA LEU A 213 2.23 12.52 -3.05
C LEU A 213 3.17 11.39 -3.44
N VAL A 214 4.18 11.68 -4.26
CA VAL A 214 5.34 10.80 -4.46
C VAL A 214 6.52 11.34 -3.67
N VAL A 215 7.15 10.45 -2.91
CA VAL A 215 8.33 10.72 -2.13
C VAL A 215 9.47 9.85 -2.66
N GLN A 216 10.37 10.48 -3.43
CA GLN A 216 11.60 9.84 -3.88
C GLN A 216 12.65 10.04 -2.78
N GLY A 217 13.02 8.96 -2.09
CA GLY A 217 14.01 9.06 -1.01
C GLY A 217 15.21 8.18 -1.27
N ALA A 218 16.40 8.68 -0.96
CA ALA A 218 17.62 7.87 -0.99
C ALA A 218 17.55 6.67 -0.04
N ALA A 219 18.45 5.71 -0.22
CA ALA A 219 18.61 4.59 0.69
C ALA A 219 18.93 5.10 2.11
N GLY A 220 18.22 4.59 3.13
CA GLY A 220 18.41 5.03 4.51
C GLY A 220 17.81 6.39 4.86
N GLY A 221 17.03 7.03 3.98
CA GLY A 221 16.35 8.31 4.24
C GLY A 221 15.10 8.25 5.14
N GLY A 222 14.81 7.09 5.75
CA GLY A 222 13.69 6.96 6.71
C GLY A 222 12.29 6.91 6.08
N LYS A 223 12.15 6.65 4.77
CA LYS A 223 10.87 6.62 4.02
C LYS A 223 9.74 5.90 4.75
N THR A 224 9.95 4.63 5.13
CA THR A 224 8.94 3.84 5.85
C THR A 224 8.51 4.52 7.14
N THR A 225 9.46 5.02 7.94
CA THR A 225 9.17 5.69 9.21
C THR A 225 8.37 6.97 8.98
N ILE A 226 8.77 7.79 8.01
CA ILE A 226 8.05 9.01 7.59
C ILE A 226 6.62 8.69 7.17
N ALA A 227 6.41 7.57 6.47
CA ALA A 227 5.09 7.08 6.08
C ALA A 227 4.17 6.83 7.29
N LEU A 228 4.71 6.17 8.33
CA LEU A 228 3.97 5.88 9.56
C LEU A 228 3.65 7.16 10.34
N HIS A 229 4.61 8.09 10.44
CA HIS A 229 4.38 9.40 11.06
C HIS A 229 3.36 10.24 10.29
N ARG A 230 3.37 10.18 8.95
CA ARG A 230 2.35 10.83 8.12
C ARG A 230 0.96 10.27 8.42
N ILE A 231 0.79 8.95 8.52
CA ILE A 231 -0.51 8.36 8.89
C ILE A 231 -0.97 8.85 10.26
N ALA A 232 -0.07 8.86 11.25
CA ALA A 232 -0.39 9.35 12.60
C ALA A 232 -0.78 10.83 12.62
N TYR A 233 -0.11 11.66 11.83
CA TYR A 233 -0.45 13.07 11.63
C TYR A 233 -1.82 13.25 10.95
N LEU A 234 -2.07 12.53 9.86
CA LEU A 234 -3.33 12.62 9.13
C LEU A 234 -4.51 12.14 9.98
N LEU A 235 -4.36 11.05 10.72
CA LEU A 235 -5.42 10.57 11.62
C LEU A 235 -5.71 11.56 12.74
N TYR A 236 -4.69 12.25 13.26
CA TYR A 236 -4.87 13.28 14.29
C TYR A 236 -5.60 14.51 13.75
N ASN A 237 -5.17 15.06 12.61
CA ASN A 237 -5.77 16.27 12.05
C ASN A 237 -7.15 16.05 11.41
N TYR A 238 -7.46 14.82 10.99
CA TYR A 238 -8.71 14.47 10.32
C TYR A 238 -9.59 13.52 11.16
N GLU A 239 -9.39 13.45 12.48
CA GLU A 239 -10.08 12.52 13.40
C GLU A 239 -11.61 12.58 13.28
N ASN A 240 -12.17 13.77 13.03
CA ASN A 240 -13.62 13.98 12.86
C ASN A 240 -14.19 13.41 11.55
N THR A 241 -13.34 13.13 10.56
CA THR A 241 -13.75 12.74 9.20
C THR A 241 -13.26 11.37 8.77
N LEU A 242 -12.17 10.90 9.37
CA LEU A 242 -11.46 9.69 9.00
C LEU A 242 -11.20 8.82 10.22
N ASN A 243 -11.43 7.53 10.04
CA ASN A 243 -11.11 6.47 10.99
C ASN A 243 -9.87 5.71 10.51
N PRO A 244 -9.16 4.99 11.41
CA PRO A 244 -8.01 4.16 11.02
C PRO A 244 -8.31 3.12 9.93
N LYS A 245 -9.53 2.57 9.90
CA LYS A 245 -10.00 1.65 8.84
C LYS A 245 -10.13 2.31 7.46
N ASN A 246 -10.01 3.63 7.37
CA ASN A 246 -9.96 4.35 6.10
C ASN A 246 -8.53 4.43 5.53
N PHE A 247 -7.52 3.97 6.26
CA PHE A 247 -6.13 3.94 5.80
C PHE A 247 -5.73 2.51 5.43
N MET A 248 -4.99 2.38 4.34
CA MET A 248 -4.36 1.12 3.93
C MET A 248 -2.88 1.34 3.67
N ILE A 249 -2.05 0.48 4.24
CA ILE A 249 -0.61 0.41 3.98
C ILE A 249 -0.34 -0.82 3.14
N ILE A 250 0.29 -0.62 1.98
CA ILE A 250 0.79 -1.69 1.14
C ILE A 250 2.31 -1.74 1.27
N ALA A 251 2.81 -2.85 1.82
CA ALA A 251 4.23 -3.11 1.99
C ALA A 251 4.73 -4.14 0.96
N PRO A 252 6.04 -4.19 0.66
CA PRO A 252 6.59 -5.08 -0.37
C PRO A 252 6.56 -6.56 0.02
N ASN A 253 6.61 -6.87 1.31
CA ASN A 253 6.58 -8.24 1.80
C ASN A 253 6.04 -8.32 3.24
N ARG A 254 5.77 -9.55 3.71
CA ARG A 254 5.20 -9.81 5.04
C ARG A 254 6.14 -9.51 6.21
N PHE A 255 7.46 -9.51 5.99
CA PHE A 255 8.44 -9.13 7.02
C PHE A 255 8.33 -7.64 7.36
N PHE A 256 8.04 -6.78 6.39
CA PHE A 256 7.76 -5.37 6.66
C PHE A 256 6.44 -5.15 7.38
N LEU A 257 5.41 -5.95 7.06
CA LEU A 257 4.11 -5.82 7.72
C LEU A 257 4.20 -6.12 9.21
N SER A 258 4.97 -7.14 9.62
CA SER A 258 5.18 -7.42 11.05
C SER A 258 5.90 -6.28 11.76
N TYR A 259 6.90 -5.69 11.11
CA TYR A 259 7.58 -4.50 11.63
C TYR A 259 6.63 -3.29 11.79
N ILE A 260 5.83 -2.99 10.77
CA ILE A 260 4.85 -1.88 10.82
C ILE A 260 3.81 -2.10 11.93
N SER A 261 3.37 -3.34 12.12
CA SER A 261 2.44 -3.73 13.18
C SER A 261 3.01 -3.52 14.59
N GLU A 262 4.32 -3.54 14.77
CA GLU A 262 4.98 -3.24 16.05
C GLU A 262 5.11 -1.73 16.31
N VAL A 263 5.30 -0.92 15.25
CA VAL A 263 5.60 0.52 15.37
C VAL A 263 4.34 1.39 15.41
N LEU A 264 3.30 1.09 14.63
CA LEU A 264 2.06 1.89 14.61
C LEU A 264 1.42 2.08 16.01
N PRO A 265 1.34 1.04 16.88
CA PRO A 265 0.83 1.21 18.23
C PRO A 265 1.66 2.14 19.11
N ASP A 266 2.95 2.33 18.82
CA ASP A 266 3.82 3.30 19.51
C ASP A 266 3.52 4.74 19.06
N LEU A 267 2.89 4.92 17.90
CA LEU A 267 2.44 6.21 17.38
C LEU A 267 0.99 6.55 17.78
N GLY A 268 0.35 5.71 18.61
CA GLY A 268 -1.03 5.88 19.04
C GLY A 268 -2.06 5.59 17.93
N VAL A 269 -1.67 4.85 16.89
CA VAL A 269 -2.54 4.47 15.78
C VAL A 269 -2.74 2.96 15.78
N GLU A 270 -3.99 2.50 15.86
CA GLU A 270 -4.36 1.09 15.81
C GLU A 270 -5.38 0.84 14.69
N ASN A 271 -5.53 -0.41 14.23
CA ASN A 271 -6.55 -0.84 13.26
C ASN A 271 -6.45 -0.24 11.83
N VAL A 272 -5.25 0.14 11.39
CA VAL A 272 -4.96 0.45 9.98
C VAL A 272 -4.88 -0.85 9.18
N LEU A 273 -5.47 -0.87 7.97
CA LEU A 273 -5.39 -2.04 7.09
C LEU A 273 -3.97 -2.20 6.57
N GLN A 274 -3.34 -3.34 6.86
CA GLN A 274 -1.96 -3.65 6.46
C GLN A 274 -1.97 -4.87 5.55
N THR A 275 -1.42 -4.75 4.34
CA THR A 275 -1.44 -5.84 3.35
C THR A 275 -0.26 -5.77 2.38
N THR A 276 -0.02 -6.83 1.62
CA THR A 276 0.81 -6.78 0.41
C THR A 276 -0.09 -6.57 -0.81
N PHE A 277 0.47 -6.13 -1.93
CA PHE A 277 -0.32 -6.03 -3.17
C PHE A 277 -0.88 -7.40 -3.58
N GLU A 278 -0.08 -8.45 -3.42
CA GLU A 278 -0.46 -9.84 -3.73
C GLU A 278 -1.61 -10.32 -2.85
N ASP A 279 -1.51 -10.14 -1.53
CA ASP A 279 -2.55 -10.55 -0.59
C ASP A 279 -3.86 -9.76 -0.82
N PHE A 280 -3.74 -8.45 -1.11
CA PHE A 280 -4.90 -7.60 -1.46
C PHE A 280 -5.57 -8.07 -2.75
N ALA A 281 -4.79 -8.28 -3.82
CA ALA A 281 -5.29 -8.77 -5.10
C ALA A 281 -5.99 -10.13 -4.95
N MET A 282 -5.39 -11.05 -4.21
CA MET A 282 -5.95 -12.38 -3.94
C MET A 282 -7.24 -12.30 -3.11
N SER A 283 -7.35 -11.37 -2.16
CA SER A 283 -8.59 -11.14 -1.41
C SER A 283 -9.73 -10.69 -2.33
N ILE A 284 -9.41 -9.89 -3.35
CA ILE A 284 -10.38 -9.42 -4.34
C ILE A 284 -10.72 -10.53 -5.34
N LEU A 285 -9.74 -11.27 -5.86
CA LEU A 285 -9.98 -12.30 -6.90
C LEU A 285 -10.60 -13.58 -6.34
N GLY A 286 -10.38 -13.90 -5.06
CA GLY A 286 -10.86 -15.12 -4.40
C GLY A 286 -9.80 -16.23 -4.31
N LYS A 287 -10.02 -17.19 -3.40
CA LYS A 287 -8.99 -18.15 -2.91
C LYS A 287 -8.58 -19.28 -3.86
N ASN A 288 -9.06 -19.31 -5.11
CA ASN A 288 -8.84 -20.45 -6.00
C ASN A 288 -7.58 -20.36 -6.87
N LEU A 289 -6.87 -19.23 -6.89
CA LEU A 289 -5.70 -19.02 -7.75
C LEU A 289 -4.39 -19.26 -6.98
N LYS A 290 -3.38 -19.86 -7.62
CA LYS A 290 -2.04 -20.01 -7.04
C LYS A 290 -1.10 -18.98 -7.64
N LEU A 291 -0.48 -18.16 -6.80
CA LEU A 291 0.52 -17.20 -7.24
C LEU A 291 1.89 -17.90 -7.40
N LYS A 292 2.50 -17.73 -8.57
CA LYS A 292 3.86 -18.18 -8.84
C LYS A 292 4.86 -17.34 -8.04
N ASN A 293 5.93 -17.95 -7.54
CA ASN A 293 6.93 -17.23 -6.75
C ASN A 293 7.62 -16.13 -7.60
N PRO A 294 7.50 -14.85 -7.22
CA PRO A 294 8.09 -13.74 -7.99
C PRO A 294 9.60 -13.86 -8.15
N ASN A 295 10.26 -14.46 -7.15
CA ASN A 295 11.72 -14.59 -7.10
C ASN A 295 12.26 -15.59 -8.14
N GLU A 296 11.44 -16.51 -8.64
CA GLU A 296 11.89 -17.47 -9.66
C GLU A 296 12.25 -16.75 -10.96
N LYS A 297 11.39 -15.84 -11.42
CA LYS A 297 11.59 -15.05 -12.64
C LYS A 297 12.83 -14.16 -12.48
N LEU A 298 12.95 -13.48 -11.34
CA LEU A 298 14.12 -12.64 -11.06
C LEU A 298 15.41 -13.46 -10.98
N SER A 299 15.40 -14.62 -10.33
CA SER A 299 16.59 -15.50 -10.26
C SER A 299 17.07 -15.96 -11.64
N PHE A 300 16.14 -16.16 -12.59
CA PHE A 300 16.46 -16.42 -13.98
C PHE A 300 17.11 -15.18 -14.63
N LEU A 301 16.53 -13.99 -14.47
CA LEU A 301 17.08 -12.75 -15.06
C LEU A 301 18.46 -12.36 -14.51
N ILE A 302 18.80 -12.79 -13.30
CA ILE A 302 20.08 -12.49 -12.61
C ILE A 302 21.22 -13.39 -13.08
N ASN A 303 20.91 -14.60 -13.55
CA ASN A 303 21.90 -15.55 -14.01
C ASN A 303 22.41 -15.14 -15.39
N ASN A 304 23.49 -14.38 -15.46
CA ASN A 304 24.14 -14.00 -16.72
C ASN A 304 24.76 -15.24 -17.36
N ASN A 305 24.10 -15.80 -18.38
CA ASN A 305 24.63 -16.90 -19.18
C ASN A 305 24.84 -16.44 -20.61
N SER A 306 26.06 -16.61 -21.14
CA SER A 306 26.45 -16.16 -22.49
C SER A 306 25.79 -16.96 -23.64
N ASN A 307 24.88 -17.90 -23.32
CA ASN A 307 24.15 -18.68 -24.31
C ASN A 307 23.09 -17.82 -25.05
N ARG A 308 23.10 -17.87 -26.39
CA ARG A 308 22.17 -17.13 -27.26
C ARG A 308 20.70 -17.44 -26.97
N GLU A 309 20.37 -18.71 -26.74
CA GLU A 309 18.99 -19.11 -26.40
C GLU A 309 18.53 -18.52 -25.07
N TYR A 310 19.46 -18.42 -24.10
CA TYR A 310 19.20 -17.85 -22.79
C TYR A 310 18.92 -16.35 -22.88
N ASN A 311 19.72 -15.63 -23.66
CA ASN A 311 19.54 -14.20 -23.90
C ASN A 311 18.23 -13.88 -24.61
N GLN A 312 17.83 -14.71 -25.59
CA GLN A 312 16.54 -14.57 -26.25
C GLN A 312 15.38 -14.78 -25.27
N LYS A 313 15.47 -15.81 -24.42
CA LYS A 313 14.47 -16.07 -23.37
C LYS A 313 14.41 -14.94 -22.34
N ASN A 314 15.55 -14.39 -21.92
CA ASN A 314 15.62 -13.23 -21.04
C ASN A 314 14.92 -12.00 -21.63
N TYR A 315 15.17 -11.71 -22.91
CA TYR A 315 14.50 -10.62 -23.62
C TYR A 315 12.98 -10.80 -23.64
N LEU A 316 12.51 -12.02 -23.96
CA LEU A 316 11.08 -12.33 -24.01
C LEU A 316 10.42 -12.16 -22.64
N ILE A 317 11.03 -12.67 -21.56
CA ILE A 317 10.52 -12.54 -20.19
C ILE A 317 10.42 -11.07 -19.76
N LYS A 318 11.45 -10.26 -20.05
CA LYS A 318 11.45 -8.83 -19.72
C LYS A 318 10.36 -8.10 -20.50
N SER A 319 10.29 -8.31 -21.81
CA SER A 319 9.34 -7.62 -22.70
C SER A 319 7.89 -8.00 -22.42
N SER A 320 7.63 -9.30 -22.17
CA SER A 320 6.30 -9.78 -21.80
C SER A 320 5.83 -9.18 -20.47
N SER A 321 6.71 -9.15 -19.48
CA SER A 321 6.41 -8.59 -18.16
C SER A 321 6.24 -7.07 -18.21
N THR A 322 7.04 -6.36 -19.02
CA THR A 322 6.90 -4.92 -19.26
C THR A 322 5.53 -4.62 -19.86
N PHE A 323 5.15 -5.34 -20.92
CA PHE A 323 3.87 -5.14 -21.60
C PHE A 323 2.69 -5.41 -20.67
N LYS A 324 2.61 -6.57 -19.99
CA LYS A 324 1.53 -6.89 -19.04
C LYS A 324 1.36 -5.84 -17.93
N SER A 325 2.45 -5.20 -17.54
CA SER A 325 2.51 -4.23 -16.45
C SER A 325 2.19 -2.79 -16.87
N SER A 326 2.12 -2.53 -18.18
CA SER A 326 1.89 -1.21 -18.77
C SER A 326 0.40 -0.84 -18.85
N LEU A 327 0.11 0.46 -19.03
CA LEU A 327 -1.24 0.90 -19.38
C LEU A 327 -1.62 0.60 -20.84
N ASP A 328 -0.66 0.32 -21.71
CA ASP A 328 -0.93 -0.11 -23.09
C ASP A 328 -1.69 -1.45 -23.09
N PHE A 329 -1.30 -2.36 -22.19
CA PHE A 329 -2.03 -3.62 -22.00
C PHE A 329 -3.43 -3.40 -21.41
N LYS A 330 -3.58 -2.41 -20.53
CA LYS A 330 -4.90 -1.98 -20.05
C LYS A 330 -5.77 -1.47 -21.19
N GLU A 331 -5.23 -0.70 -22.14
CA GLU A 331 -5.97 -0.24 -23.32
C GLU A 331 -6.39 -1.42 -24.23
N ALA A 332 -5.52 -2.42 -24.40
CA ALA A 332 -5.87 -3.65 -25.10
C ALA A 332 -7.04 -4.39 -24.42
N ILE A 333 -7.02 -4.49 -23.08
CA ILE A 333 -8.11 -5.07 -22.29
C ILE A 333 -9.39 -4.23 -22.41
N ASP A 334 -9.30 -2.89 -22.40
CA ASP A 334 -10.46 -2.02 -22.58
C ASP A 334 -11.16 -2.27 -23.92
N ASN A 335 -10.39 -2.37 -25.00
CA ASN A 335 -10.93 -2.64 -26.33
C ASN A 335 -11.63 -4.00 -26.39
N TYR A 336 -11.06 -5.02 -25.73
CA TYR A 336 -11.68 -6.33 -25.59
C TYR A 336 -12.97 -6.28 -24.75
N ILE A 337 -12.94 -5.63 -23.58
CA ILE A 337 -14.10 -5.46 -22.70
C ILE A 337 -15.22 -4.71 -23.45
N LYS A 338 -14.91 -3.67 -24.21
CA LYS A 338 -15.87 -2.94 -25.03
C LYS A 338 -16.52 -3.83 -26.09
N GLY A 339 -15.74 -4.67 -26.76
CA GLY A 339 -16.26 -5.66 -27.70
C GLY A 339 -17.20 -6.68 -27.05
N ILE A 340 -16.95 -7.03 -25.78
CA ILE A 340 -17.88 -7.85 -24.98
C ILE A 340 -19.14 -7.06 -24.65
N GLU A 341 -19.02 -5.81 -24.18
CA GLU A 341 -20.17 -4.96 -23.82
C GLU A 341 -21.17 -4.81 -24.97
N ASP A 342 -20.67 -4.60 -26.19
CA ASP A 342 -21.49 -4.43 -27.39
C ASP A 342 -22.30 -5.69 -27.75
N ASN A 343 -21.78 -6.88 -27.41
CA ASN A 343 -22.37 -8.18 -27.74
C ASN A 343 -23.05 -8.88 -26.54
N LEU A 344 -22.98 -8.31 -25.34
CA LEU A 344 -23.49 -8.95 -24.13
C LEU A 344 -25.02 -8.96 -24.07
N VAL A 345 -25.68 -7.94 -24.65
CA VAL A 345 -27.14 -7.83 -24.65
C VAL A 345 -27.75 -8.90 -25.57
N PRO A 346 -28.58 -9.83 -25.05
CA PRO A 346 -29.15 -10.89 -25.85
C PRO A 346 -29.95 -10.35 -27.04
N MET A 347 -29.67 -10.86 -28.23
CA MET A 347 -30.46 -10.53 -29.42
C MET A 347 -31.91 -10.98 -29.23
N GLY A 348 -32.84 -10.08 -29.53
CA GLY A 348 -34.28 -10.32 -29.46
C GLY A 348 -34.99 -9.42 -28.47
N ASP A 349 -36.26 -9.16 -28.78
CA ASP A 349 -37.15 -8.34 -27.96
C ASP A 349 -37.49 -9.04 -26.64
N PHE A 350 -37.78 -8.23 -25.62
CA PHE A 350 -38.43 -8.73 -24.41
C PHE A 350 -39.93 -8.77 -24.66
N SER A 351 -40.45 -9.96 -24.97
CA SER A 351 -41.86 -10.18 -25.34
C SER A 351 -42.50 -11.29 -24.50
N ILE A 352 -43.82 -11.21 -24.29
CA ILE A 352 -44.63 -12.27 -23.70
C ILE A 352 -45.60 -12.82 -24.75
N GLU A 353 -45.40 -14.08 -25.14
CA GLU A 353 -46.05 -14.67 -26.33
C GLU A 353 -45.86 -13.76 -27.55
N ASN A 354 -46.93 -13.14 -28.06
CA ASN A 354 -46.89 -12.25 -29.24
C ASN A 354 -46.78 -10.76 -28.89
N PHE A 355 -46.76 -10.41 -27.60
CA PHE A 355 -46.76 -9.02 -27.15
C PHE A 355 -45.35 -8.55 -26.81
N THR A 356 -44.81 -7.62 -27.60
CA THR A 356 -43.51 -6.99 -27.33
C THR A 356 -43.63 -5.96 -26.21
N LEU A 357 -42.95 -6.19 -25.09
CA LEU A 357 -42.91 -5.26 -23.95
C LEU A 357 -41.81 -4.21 -24.14
N ILE A 358 -40.62 -4.65 -24.55
CA ILE A 358 -39.48 -3.76 -24.81
C ILE A 358 -38.72 -4.27 -26.04
N LYS A 359 -38.47 -3.40 -27.00
CA LYS A 359 -37.67 -3.70 -28.19
C LYS A 359 -36.18 -3.86 -27.85
N TYR A 360 -35.48 -4.68 -28.62
CA TYR A 360 -34.04 -4.90 -28.49
C TYR A 360 -33.23 -3.59 -28.52
N GLU A 361 -33.58 -2.66 -29.42
CA GLU A 361 -32.90 -1.35 -29.53
C GLU A 361 -32.92 -0.56 -28.23
N ARG A 362 -34.06 -0.58 -27.52
CA ARG A 362 -34.22 0.10 -26.23
C ARG A 362 -33.44 -0.59 -25.12
N LEU A 363 -33.43 -1.93 -25.11
CA LEU A 363 -32.63 -2.71 -24.15
C LEU A 363 -31.13 -2.44 -24.32
N ARG A 364 -30.68 -2.36 -25.57
CA ARG A 364 -29.30 -2.01 -25.93
C ARG A 364 -28.97 -0.58 -25.51
N GLU A 365 -29.86 0.37 -25.74
CA GLU A 365 -29.68 1.76 -25.30
C GLU A 365 -29.56 1.89 -23.77
N MET A 366 -30.44 1.21 -23.02
CA MET A 366 -30.39 1.19 -21.56
C MET A 366 -29.04 0.66 -21.05
N PHE A 367 -28.54 -0.43 -21.64
CA PHE A 367 -27.30 -1.05 -21.22
C PHE A 367 -26.05 -0.23 -21.59
N LEU A 368 -25.97 0.24 -22.84
CA LEU A 368 -24.77 0.89 -23.40
C LEU A 368 -24.69 2.40 -23.11
N LYS A 369 -25.82 3.07 -22.85
CA LYS A 369 -25.85 4.52 -22.57
C LYS A 369 -26.26 4.82 -21.13
N GLU A 370 -27.45 4.41 -20.72
CA GLU A 370 -28.04 4.84 -19.43
C GLU A 370 -27.27 4.28 -18.23
N TYR A 371 -26.99 2.97 -18.24
CA TYR A 371 -26.31 2.30 -17.14
C TYR A 371 -24.79 2.17 -17.31
N ARG A 372 -24.19 2.80 -18.34
CA ARG A 372 -22.76 2.66 -18.68
C ARG A 372 -21.80 2.92 -17.51
N HIS A 373 -22.16 3.82 -16.60
CA HIS A 373 -21.36 4.20 -15.44
C HIS A 373 -21.20 3.09 -14.39
N LEU A 374 -22.03 2.03 -14.43
CA LEU A 374 -21.98 0.90 -13.50
C LEU A 374 -21.18 -0.28 -14.10
N PRO A 375 -20.66 -1.20 -13.27
CA PRO A 375 -20.14 -2.50 -13.73
C PRO A 375 -21.21 -3.35 -14.42
N MET A 376 -20.81 -4.22 -15.36
CA MET A 376 -21.73 -4.97 -16.22
C MET A 376 -22.81 -5.76 -15.44
N ALA A 377 -22.43 -6.47 -14.39
CA ALA A 377 -23.35 -7.24 -13.56
C ALA A 377 -24.37 -6.32 -12.83
N LYS A 378 -23.93 -5.13 -12.40
CA LYS A 378 -24.81 -4.12 -11.79
C LYS A 378 -25.75 -3.49 -12.83
N ARG A 379 -25.29 -3.28 -14.07
CA ARG A 379 -26.17 -2.85 -15.19
C ARG A 379 -27.29 -3.86 -15.43
N ILE A 380 -26.96 -5.15 -15.44
CA ILE A 380 -27.94 -6.23 -15.63
C ILE A 380 -28.95 -6.26 -14.47
N ASN A 381 -28.51 -5.98 -13.24
CA ASN A 381 -29.42 -5.84 -12.09
C ASN A 381 -30.37 -4.64 -12.21
N GLU A 382 -29.91 -3.50 -12.73
CA GLU A 382 -30.80 -2.35 -13.00
C GLU A 382 -31.77 -2.66 -14.15
N MET A 383 -31.30 -3.29 -15.22
CA MET A 383 -32.18 -3.79 -16.28
C MET A 383 -33.23 -4.75 -15.73
N LYS A 384 -32.84 -5.69 -14.86
CA LYS A 384 -33.78 -6.60 -14.17
C LYS A 384 -34.88 -5.83 -13.44
N LYS A 385 -34.55 -4.77 -12.69
CA LYS A 385 -35.55 -3.94 -12.01
C LYS A 385 -36.52 -3.31 -13.01
N THR A 386 -36.01 -2.77 -14.11
CA THR A 386 -36.82 -2.17 -15.17
C THR A 386 -37.69 -3.20 -15.91
N LEU A 387 -37.18 -4.39 -16.19
CA LEU A 387 -37.93 -5.50 -16.78
C LEU A 387 -39.08 -5.94 -15.87
N VAL A 388 -38.82 -6.10 -14.57
CA VAL A 388 -39.85 -6.45 -13.58
C VAL A 388 -40.93 -5.37 -13.48
N ASN A 389 -40.54 -4.10 -13.44
CA ASN A 389 -41.49 -2.99 -13.37
C ASN A 389 -42.34 -2.86 -14.63
N THR A 390 -41.73 -3.02 -15.81
CA THR A 390 -42.43 -2.96 -17.10
C THR A 390 -43.41 -4.13 -17.24
N LEU A 391 -42.99 -5.33 -16.83
CA LEU A 391 -43.87 -6.49 -16.79
C LEU A 391 -45.05 -6.28 -15.83
N ARG A 392 -44.82 -5.74 -14.63
CA ARG A 392 -45.89 -5.44 -13.66
C ARG A 392 -46.92 -4.44 -14.22
N LYS A 393 -46.46 -3.38 -14.92
CA LYS A 393 -47.34 -2.36 -15.49
C LYS A 393 -48.17 -2.87 -16.66
N ASN A 394 -47.60 -3.71 -17.53
CA ASN A 394 -48.26 -4.16 -18.76
C ASN A 394 -48.98 -5.50 -18.63
N ARG A 395 -48.85 -6.21 -17.50
CA ARG A 395 -49.49 -7.53 -17.31
C ARG A 395 -51.02 -7.47 -17.41
N GLU A 396 -51.68 -6.62 -16.63
CA GLU A 396 -53.14 -6.51 -16.66
C GLU A 396 -53.65 -5.95 -18.00
N PRO A 397 -53.07 -4.86 -18.56
CA PRO A 397 -53.48 -4.36 -19.88
C PRO A 397 -53.40 -5.40 -21.00
N ILE A 398 -52.34 -6.22 -21.04
CA ILE A 398 -52.20 -7.29 -22.05
C ILE A 398 -53.27 -8.37 -21.85
N ILE A 399 -53.60 -8.71 -20.60
CA ILE A 399 -54.67 -9.68 -20.30
C ILE A 399 -56.01 -9.13 -20.77
N GLU A 400 -56.31 -7.86 -20.50
CA GLU A 400 -57.52 -7.19 -20.96
C GLU A 400 -57.62 -7.14 -22.49
N GLU A 401 -56.51 -6.82 -23.17
CA GLU A 401 -56.44 -6.78 -24.64
C GLU A 401 -56.66 -8.16 -25.27
N VAL A 402 -56.08 -9.22 -24.68
CA VAL A 402 -56.33 -10.61 -25.09
C VAL A 402 -57.79 -10.97 -24.88
N ILE A 403 -58.38 -10.64 -23.73
CA ILE A 403 -59.79 -10.93 -23.45
C ILE A 403 -60.67 -10.23 -24.49
N LYS A 404 -60.45 -8.95 -24.74
CA LYS A 404 -61.20 -8.17 -25.73
C LYS A 404 -61.13 -8.76 -27.14
N LEU A 405 -59.94 -9.15 -27.59
CA LEU A 405 -59.74 -9.70 -28.95
C LEU A 405 -60.44 -11.04 -29.15
N TYR A 406 -60.53 -11.87 -28.11
CA TYR A 406 -61.26 -13.13 -28.15
C TYR A 406 -62.77 -12.93 -27.96
N ASP A 407 -63.20 -11.94 -27.17
CA ASP A 407 -64.61 -11.57 -27.03
C ASP A 407 -65.17 -11.02 -28.36
N GLU A 408 -64.40 -10.20 -29.08
CA GLU A 408 -64.73 -9.73 -30.45
C GLU A 408 -64.87 -10.92 -31.41
N LYS A 409 -63.97 -11.91 -31.36
CA LYS A 409 -64.09 -13.15 -32.16
C LYS A 409 -65.35 -13.95 -31.83
N ILE A 410 -65.72 -14.01 -30.54
CA ILE A 410 -66.95 -14.67 -30.11
C ILE A 410 -68.18 -13.93 -30.65
N GLU A 411 -68.15 -12.59 -30.66
CA GLU A 411 -69.21 -11.75 -31.22
C GLU A 411 -69.34 -11.90 -32.74
N ASP A 412 -68.23 -11.93 -33.47
CA ASP A 412 -68.18 -12.21 -34.91
C ASP A 412 -68.81 -13.57 -35.27
N VAL A 413 -68.60 -14.59 -34.42
CA VAL A 413 -69.22 -15.92 -34.58
C VAL A 413 -70.72 -15.88 -34.26
N LYS A 414 -71.14 -15.07 -33.27
CA LYS A 414 -72.56 -14.87 -32.94
C LYS A 414 -73.33 -14.18 -34.06
N ASP A 415 -72.69 -13.27 -34.80
CA ASP A 415 -73.31 -12.53 -35.90
C ASP A 415 -73.39 -13.36 -37.20
N ARG A 416 -72.38 -14.20 -37.50
CA ARG A 416 -72.35 -15.00 -38.73
C ARG A 416 -73.20 -16.28 -38.69
N MET A 417 -73.55 -16.80 -37.51
CA MET A 417 -74.27 -18.07 -37.36
C MET A 417 -75.50 -17.94 -36.45
N LYS A 418 -76.65 -18.45 -36.92
CA LYS A 418 -77.86 -18.64 -36.09
C LYS A 418 -77.60 -19.65 -34.95
N ASP A 419 -78.27 -19.49 -33.82
CA ASP A 419 -78.06 -20.33 -32.62
C ASP A 419 -78.31 -21.81 -32.93
N CYS A 420 -77.25 -22.61 -32.86
CA CYS A 420 -77.24 -24.04 -33.15
C CYS A 420 -76.13 -24.73 -32.35
N ASP A 421 -76.19 -26.06 -32.19
CA ASP A 421 -75.20 -26.81 -31.41
C ASP A 421 -73.76 -26.64 -31.92
N LYS A 422 -73.58 -26.43 -33.22
CA LYS A 422 -72.27 -26.13 -33.84
C LYS A 422 -71.72 -24.77 -33.38
N ARG A 423 -72.58 -23.75 -33.25
CA ARG A 423 -72.20 -22.42 -32.74
C ARG A 423 -71.77 -22.49 -31.28
N ARG A 424 -72.51 -23.22 -30.44
CA ARG A 424 -72.16 -23.37 -29.00
C ARG A 424 -70.82 -24.07 -28.82
N LYS A 425 -70.52 -25.11 -29.61
CA LYS A 425 -69.20 -25.77 -29.59
C LYS A 425 -68.05 -24.83 -29.97
N ILE A 426 -68.21 -24.05 -31.04
CA ILE A 426 -67.17 -23.10 -31.49
C ILE A 426 -66.92 -22.00 -30.43
N ILE A 427 -67.98 -21.48 -29.80
CA ILE A 427 -67.85 -20.46 -28.75
C ILE A 427 -67.12 -21.02 -27.52
N ILE A 428 -67.43 -22.25 -27.10
CA ILE A 428 -66.74 -22.93 -25.99
C ILE A 428 -65.26 -23.10 -26.33
N GLU A 429 -64.93 -23.54 -27.54
CA GLU A 429 -63.54 -23.75 -27.98
C GLU A 429 -62.72 -22.44 -28.02
N ILE A 430 -63.34 -21.32 -28.42
CA ILE A 430 -62.73 -19.98 -28.40
C ILE A 430 -62.55 -19.48 -26.95
N ALA A 431 -63.52 -19.72 -26.07
CA ALA A 431 -63.44 -19.35 -24.65
C ALA A 431 -62.36 -20.16 -23.91
N ASP A 432 -62.29 -21.48 -24.15
CA ASP A 432 -61.27 -22.35 -23.57
C ASP A 432 -59.86 -21.95 -24.05
N THR A 433 -59.70 -21.61 -25.33
CA THR A 433 -58.42 -21.10 -25.86
C THR A 433 -58.03 -19.75 -25.28
N ARG A 434 -58.99 -18.84 -25.07
CA ARG A 434 -58.76 -17.56 -24.37
C ARG A 434 -58.26 -17.80 -22.94
N ASP A 435 -58.98 -18.61 -22.17
CA ASP A 435 -58.68 -18.85 -20.76
C ASP A 435 -57.33 -19.57 -20.60
N ALA A 436 -57.02 -20.53 -21.48
CA ALA A 436 -55.72 -21.17 -21.55
C ALA A 436 -54.59 -20.18 -21.86
N LEU A 437 -54.82 -19.22 -22.76
CA LEU A 437 -53.82 -18.22 -23.15
C LEU A 437 -53.58 -17.19 -22.03
N VAL A 438 -54.63 -16.75 -21.34
CA VAL A 438 -54.53 -15.89 -20.15
C VAL A 438 -53.77 -16.60 -19.03
N GLU A 439 -54.07 -17.88 -18.77
CA GLU A 439 -53.36 -18.66 -17.76
C GLU A 439 -51.88 -18.86 -18.13
N LYS A 440 -51.59 -19.09 -19.42
CA LYS A 440 -50.22 -19.18 -19.95
C LYS A 440 -49.44 -17.88 -19.77
N ILE A 441 -50.05 -16.71 -20.04
CA ILE A 441 -49.47 -15.38 -19.79
C ILE A 441 -49.17 -15.22 -18.29
N ARG A 442 -50.12 -15.56 -17.41
CA ARG A 442 -49.93 -15.50 -15.95
C ARG A 442 -48.78 -16.38 -15.48
N ARG A 443 -48.67 -17.61 -16.00
CA ARG A 443 -47.55 -18.53 -15.68
C ARG A 443 -46.22 -18.00 -16.19
N LYS A 444 -46.12 -17.64 -17.48
CA LYS A 444 -44.88 -17.09 -18.07
C LYS A 444 -44.44 -15.78 -17.43
N SER A 445 -45.36 -14.92 -16.99
CA SER A 445 -45.00 -13.67 -16.29
C SER A 445 -44.15 -13.90 -15.03
N LYS A 446 -44.20 -15.10 -14.42
CA LYS A 446 -43.36 -15.44 -13.25
C LYS A 446 -41.92 -15.81 -13.63
N THR A 447 -41.69 -16.33 -14.83
CA THR A 447 -40.39 -16.90 -15.25
C THR A 447 -39.67 -16.06 -16.31
N ILE A 448 -40.39 -15.29 -17.11
CA ILE A 448 -39.86 -14.62 -18.32
C ILE A 448 -38.67 -13.70 -18.06
N VAL A 449 -38.67 -12.98 -16.93
CA VAL A 449 -37.53 -12.13 -16.56
C VAL A 449 -36.30 -12.98 -16.27
N ARG A 450 -36.45 -14.11 -15.55
CA ARG A 450 -35.34 -15.03 -15.26
C ARG A 450 -34.84 -15.70 -16.53
N GLU A 451 -35.75 -16.15 -17.40
CA GLU A 451 -35.40 -16.75 -18.70
C GLU A 451 -34.63 -15.77 -19.58
N TYR A 452 -35.06 -14.51 -19.65
CA TYR A 452 -34.34 -13.48 -20.40
C TYR A 452 -32.95 -13.18 -19.79
N LEU A 453 -32.87 -13.06 -18.46
CA LEU A 453 -31.61 -12.81 -17.76
C LEU A 453 -30.62 -13.97 -17.88
N ASN A 454 -31.08 -15.22 -17.91
CA ASN A 454 -30.22 -16.39 -18.11
C ASN A 454 -29.56 -16.42 -19.50
N LYS A 455 -30.03 -15.62 -20.45
CA LYS A 455 -29.36 -15.46 -21.76
C LYS A 455 -28.08 -14.63 -21.65
N PHE A 456 -27.93 -13.81 -20.61
CA PHE A 456 -26.67 -13.10 -20.36
C PHE A 456 -25.62 -14.10 -19.89
N LYS A 457 -24.54 -14.24 -20.67
CA LYS A 457 -23.39 -15.08 -20.32
C LYS A 457 -22.31 -14.22 -19.68
N ILE A 458 -22.35 -14.08 -18.36
CA ILE A 458 -21.26 -13.46 -17.61
C ILE A 458 -20.30 -14.55 -17.16
N LEU A 459 -19.05 -14.45 -17.60
CA LEU A 459 -17.99 -15.37 -17.22
C LEU A 459 -17.27 -14.89 -15.95
N SER A 460 -16.43 -15.74 -15.36
CA SER A 460 -15.56 -15.28 -14.28
C SER A 460 -14.44 -14.38 -14.82
N PRO A 461 -13.81 -13.52 -14.00
CA PRO A 461 -12.71 -12.66 -14.46
C PRO A 461 -11.54 -13.45 -15.10
N ILE A 462 -11.23 -14.64 -14.57
CA ILE A 462 -10.18 -15.51 -15.10
C ILE A 462 -10.59 -16.12 -16.45
N ASP A 463 -11.87 -16.43 -16.66
CA ASP A 463 -12.37 -16.92 -17.94
C ASP A 463 -12.35 -15.83 -19.01
N TYR A 464 -12.72 -14.60 -18.65
CA TYR A 464 -12.57 -13.46 -19.56
C TYR A 464 -11.12 -13.21 -19.95
N TYR A 465 -10.22 -13.31 -18.98
CA TYR A 465 -8.77 -13.21 -19.22
C TYR A 465 -8.29 -14.35 -20.12
N ARG A 466 -8.72 -15.60 -19.89
CA ARG A 466 -8.41 -16.76 -20.74
C ARG A 466 -8.87 -16.53 -22.18
N ASN A 467 -10.15 -16.16 -22.37
CA ASN A 467 -10.74 -15.96 -23.70
C ASN A 467 -10.02 -14.87 -24.50
N PHE A 468 -9.49 -13.84 -23.83
CA PHE A 468 -8.69 -12.81 -24.47
C PHE A 468 -7.43 -13.36 -25.15
N PHE A 469 -6.82 -14.41 -24.58
CA PHE A 469 -5.63 -15.06 -25.17
C PHE A 469 -5.96 -16.27 -26.05
N GLU A 470 -7.15 -16.87 -25.95
CA GLU A 470 -7.51 -18.01 -26.80
C GLU A 470 -7.66 -17.61 -28.27
N ASP A 471 -8.39 -16.52 -28.55
CA ASP A 471 -8.62 -16.02 -29.90
C ASP A 471 -7.40 -15.27 -30.46
N LYS A 472 -6.70 -15.87 -31.43
CA LYS A 472 -5.50 -15.30 -32.05
C LYS A 472 -5.79 -13.98 -32.76
N GLU A 473 -6.87 -13.94 -33.54
CA GLU A 473 -7.14 -12.79 -34.43
C GLU A 473 -7.58 -11.59 -33.61
N LEU A 474 -8.46 -11.82 -32.64
CA LEU A 474 -8.90 -10.80 -31.70
C LEU A 474 -7.74 -10.26 -30.87
N PHE A 475 -6.92 -11.15 -30.28
CA PHE A 475 -5.75 -10.74 -29.50
C PHE A 475 -4.78 -9.90 -30.33
N ASN A 476 -4.40 -10.38 -31.51
CA ASN A 476 -3.49 -9.68 -32.40
C ASN A 476 -4.04 -8.32 -32.84
N GLY A 477 -5.35 -8.22 -33.07
CA GLY A 477 -6.03 -6.97 -33.45
C GLY A 477 -5.89 -5.87 -32.40
N PHE A 478 -5.78 -6.20 -31.11
CA PHE A 478 -5.66 -5.22 -30.03
C PHE A 478 -4.22 -4.98 -29.56
N VAL A 479 -3.31 -5.92 -29.82
CA VAL A 479 -1.99 -5.97 -29.17
C VAL A 479 -0.83 -5.67 -30.13
N LEU A 480 -0.96 -5.97 -31.43
CA LEU A 480 0.15 -5.79 -32.40
C LEU A 480 0.54 -4.32 -32.66
N GLN A 481 -0.25 -3.36 -32.19
CA GLN A 481 0.13 -1.94 -32.20
C GLN A 481 1.18 -1.60 -31.13
N TYR A 482 1.36 -2.45 -30.12
CA TYR A 482 2.28 -2.22 -29.01
C TYR A 482 3.47 -3.20 -28.99
N ILE A 483 3.28 -4.43 -29.48
CA ILE A 483 4.32 -5.48 -29.49
C ILE A 483 4.39 -6.24 -30.82
N ASP A 484 5.51 -6.90 -31.07
CA ASP A 484 5.73 -7.72 -32.25
C ASP A 484 4.99 -9.08 -32.19
N GLU A 485 4.76 -9.70 -33.36
CA GLU A 485 4.03 -10.97 -33.46
C GLU A 485 4.74 -12.13 -32.74
N SER A 486 6.08 -12.13 -32.68
CA SER A 486 6.82 -13.18 -31.98
C SER A 486 6.58 -13.12 -30.48
N LEU A 487 6.66 -11.92 -29.89
CA LEU A 487 6.38 -11.70 -28.48
C LEU A 487 4.91 -12.00 -28.15
N ALA A 488 3.97 -11.56 -29.00
CA ALA A 488 2.55 -11.85 -28.86
C ALA A 488 2.25 -13.36 -28.82
N LYS A 489 2.90 -14.14 -29.69
CA LYS A 489 2.77 -15.60 -29.73
C LYS A 489 3.29 -16.26 -28.45
N GLU A 490 4.48 -15.87 -28.01
CA GLU A 490 5.09 -16.42 -26.80
C GLU A 490 4.25 -16.12 -25.56
N LEU A 491 3.84 -14.85 -25.40
CA LEU A 491 2.99 -14.37 -24.31
C LEU A 491 1.71 -15.20 -24.20
N ARG A 492 0.98 -15.39 -25.31
CA ARG A 492 -0.23 -16.23 -25.34
C ARG A 492 0.06 -17.65 -24.88
N SER A 493 1.12 -18.26 -25.40
CA SER A 493 1.46 -19.66 -25.09
C SER A 493 1.80 -19.85 -23.60
N GLU A 494 2.54 -18.91 -23.01
CA GLU A 494 2.92 -18.94 -21.60
C GLU A 494 1.70 -18.75 -20.69
N ILE A 495 0.85 -17.76 -20.98
CA ILE A 495 -0.31 -17.43 -20.14
C ILE A 495 -1.35 -18.55 -20.21
N LEU A 496 -1.67 -19.07 -21.40
CA LEU A 496 -2.64 -20.17 -21.53
C LEU A 496 -2.16 -21.41 -20.78
N LYS A 497 -0.86 -21.72 -20.82
CA LYS A 497 -0.29 -22.81 -20.03
C LYS A 497 -0.45 -22.56 -18.52
N ASN A 498 -0.06 -21.38 -18.04
CA ASN A 498 -0.17 -21.03 -16.62
C ASN A 498 -1.63 -21.10 -16.13
N ILE A 499 -2.57 -20.59 -16.92
CA ILE A 499 -4.01 -20.61 -16.60
C ILE A 499 -4.55 -22.06 -16.52
N VAL A 500 -4.11 -22.97 -17.40
CA VAL A 500 -4.47 -24.40 -17.34
C VAL A 500 -3.96 -25.04 -16.05
N ASP A 501 -2.75 -24.68 -15.62
CA ASP A 501 -2.15 -25.15 -14.36
C ASP A 501 -2.71 -24.44 -13.12
N ASN A 502 -3.68 -23.52 -13.30
CA ASN A 502 -4.26 -22.66 -12.26
C ASN A 502 -3.21 -21.82 -11.50
N ILE A 503 -2.18 -21.41 -12.23
CA ILE A 503 -1.08 -20.56 -11.79
C ILE A 503 -1.23 -19.19 -12.43
N ILE A 504 -1.02 -18.14 -11.63
CA ILE A 504 -0.97 -16.75 -12.09
C ILE A 504 0.35 -16.13 -11.68
N GLU A 505 0.83 -15.16 -12.46
CA GLU A 505 1.98 -14.34 -12.10
C GLU A 505 1.52 -13.02 -11.47
N VAL A 506 2.43 -12.34 -10.79
CA VAL A 506 2.15 -11.04 -10.15
C VAL A 506 1.70 -9.99 -11.18
N GLU A 507 2.24 -10.06 -12.40
CA GLU A 507 1.87 -9.16 -13.49
C GLU A 507 0.42 -9.38 -13.98
N ASP A 508 -0.18 -10.55 -13.73
CA ASP A 508 -1.56 -10.86 -14.13
C ASP A 508 -2.59 -10.34 -13.11
N LEU A 509 -2.16 -10.00 -11.89
CA LEU A 509 -3.05 -9.58 -10.80
C LEU A 509 -3.80 -8.28 -11.11
N ALA A 510 -3.09 -7.24 -11.56
CA ALA A 510 -3.72 -5.95 -11.90
C ALA A 510 -4.72 -6.07 -13.08
N PRO A 511 -4.38 -6.74 -14.21
CA PRO A 511 -5.34 -7.07 -15.25
C PRO A 511 -6.59 -7.79 -14.74
N LEU A 512 -6.42 -8.83 -13.93
CA LEU A 512 -7.54 -9.62 -13.39
C LEU A 512 -8.42 -8.79 -12.45
N MET A 513 -7.82 -7.99 -11.57
CA MET A 513 -8.54 -7.08 -10.68
C MET A 513 -9.33 -6.04 -11.49
N TYR A 514 -8.72 -5.51 -12.55
CA TYR A 514 -9.35 -4.54 -13.44
C TYR A 514 -10.55 -5.15 -14.17
N ILE A 515 -10.39 -6.33 -14.76
CA ILE A 515 -11.47 -7.09 -15.39
C ILE A 515 -12.60 -7.35 -14.39
N LYS A 516 -12.26 -7.80 -13.17
CA LYS A 516 -13.26 -8.03 -12.11
C LYS A 516 -14.05 -6.76 -11.80
N GLU A 517 -13.39 -5.62 -11.65
CA GLU A 517 -14.06 -4.35 -11.35
C GLU A 517 -14.98 -3.88 -12.48
N GLN A 518 -14.57 -4.04 -13.74
CA GLN A 518 -15.42 -3.68 -14.89
C GLN A 518 -16.66 -4.57 -15.01
N ILE A 519 -16.54 -5.85 -14.66
CA ILE A 519 -17.58 -6.85 -14.91
C ILE A 519 -18.51 -7.00 -13.71
N GLN A 520 -17.97 -7.30 -12.54
CA GLN A 520 -18.74 -7.55 -11.32
C GLN A 520 -18.82 -6.30 -10.44
N GLY A 521 -17.75 -5.49 -10.46
CA GLY A 521 -17.49 -4.51 -9.42
C GLY A 521 -16.97 -5.18 -8.15
N LEU A 522 -16.62 -4.37 -7.16
CA LEU A 522 -16.35 -4.85 -5.81
C LEU A 522 -17.65 -5.04 -5.00
N ASP A 523 -17.73 -6.18 -4.30
CA ASP A 523 -18.69 -6.46 -3.24
C ASP A 523 -18.09 -5.95 -1.92
N GLU A 524 -18.86 -5.11 -1.21
CA GLU A 524 -18.44 -4.30 -0.06
C GLU A 524 -17.41 -3.20 -0.40
N LYS A 525 -17.79 -1.94 -0.13
CA LYS A 525 -16.88 -0.81 -0.24
C LYS A 525 -15.79 -1.00 0.80
N PHE A 526 -14.57 -1.34 0.40
CA PHE A 526 -13.41 -1.07 1.24
C PHE A 526 -13.53 0.38 1.69
N SER A 527 -13.60 0.62 3.00
CA SER A 527 -13.73 1.97 3.53
C SER A 527 -12.45 2.80 3.32
N VAL A 528 -11.46 2.26 2.62
CA VAL A 528 -10.17 2.89 2.37
C VAL A 528 -10.37 4.18 1.58
N ARG A 529 -9.86 5.28 2.13
CA ARG A 529 -9.83 6.61 1.54
C ARG A 529 -8.41 7.09 1.28
N HIS A 530 -7.42 6.59 2.02
CA HIS A 530 -6.01 6.92 1.84
C HIS A 530 -5.15 5.66 1.74
N VAL A 531 -4.22 5.66 0.79
CA VAL A 531 -3.30 4.54 0.60
C VAL A 531 -1.86 4.98 0.67
N VAL A 532 -1.10 4.30 1.51
CA VAL A 532 0.35 4.43 1.60
C VAL A 532 0.97 3.21 0.93
N ILE A 533 1.82 3.45 -0.06
CA ILE A 533 2.56 2.40 -0.77
C ILE A 533 4.03 2.62 -0.45
N ASP A 534 4.64 1.66 0.23
CA ASP A 534 6.08 1.64 0.47
C ASP A 534 6.80 0.81 -0.60
N GLU A 535 8.06 1.15 -0.89
CA GLU A 535 8.86 0.53 -1.97
C GLU A 535 8.13 0.54 -3.33
N ALA A 536 7.41 1.63 -3.62
CA ALA A 536 6.52 1.76 -4.77
C ALA A 536 7.22 1.63 -6.13
N GLN A 537 8.55 1.73 -6.21
CA GLN A 537 9.29 1.53 -7.46
C GLN A 537 9.16 0.09 -8.00
N ASP A 538 8.78 -0.88 -7.16
CA ASP A 538 8.51 -2.25 -7.61
C ASP A 538 7.08 -2.42 -8.16
N PHE A 539 6.23 -1.40 -8.01
CA PHE A 539 4.88 -1.41 -8.56
C PHE A 539 4.90 -1.03 -10.02
N SER A 540 3.96 -1.56 -10.78
CA SER A 540 3.73 -1.13 -12.16
C SER A 540 2.74 0.02 -12.27
N GLU A 541 2.76 0.70 -13.42
CA GLU A 541 1.75 1.71 -13.77
C GLU A 541 0.33 1.13 -13.69
N PHE A 542 0.12 -0.09 -14.19
CA PHE A 542 -1.18 -0.74 -14.14
C PHE A 542 -1.60 -1.11 -12.71
N GLN A 543 -0.68 -1.54 -11.85
CA GLN A 543 -0.98 -1.79 -10.44
C GLN A 543 -1.43 -0.52 -9.72
N LEU A 544 -0.74 0.61 -9.92
CA LEU A 544 -1.16 1.88 -9.33
C LEU A 544 -2.50 2.36 -9.89
N PHE A 545 -2.73 2.20 -11.20
CA PHE A 545 -3.99 2.56 -11.83
C PHE A 545 -5.16 1.75 -11.29
N VAL A 546 -5.01 0.42 -11.15
CA VAL A 546 -6.10 -0.41 -10.63
C VAL A 546 -6.39 -0.07 -9.17
N LEU A 547 -5.37 0.18 -8.34
CA LEU A 547 -5.58 0.63 -6.97
C LEU A 547 -6.39 1.94 -6.94
N LYS A 548 -5.95 2.96 -7.68
CA LYS A 548 -6.67 4.24 -7.80
C LYS A 548 -8.13 4.03 -8.23
N LYS A 549 -8.36 3.16 -9.21
CA LYS A 549 -9.70 2.84 -9.72
C LYS A 549 -10.60 2.21 -8.66
N LEU A 550 -10.08 1.26 -7.88
CA LEU A 550 -10.82 0.53 -6.84
C LEU A 550 -11.16 1.41 -5.63
N ILE A 551 -10.25 2.32 -5.26
CA ILE A 551 -10.42 3.23 -4.12
C ILE A 551 -11.31 4.42 -4.49
N GLY A 552 -11.30 4.85 -5.75
CA GLY A 552 -12.17 5.93 -6.24
C GLY A 552 -11.74 7.35 -5.84
N GLY A 553 -10.50 7.52 -5.38
CA GLY A 553 -9.92 8.80 -4.96
C GLY A 553 -8.45 8.97 -5.36
N ASN A 554 -7.89 10.15 -5.11
CA ASN A 554 -6.50 10.50 -5.42
C ASN A 554 -5.60 10.58 -4.16
N SER A 555 -6.10 10.20 -2.99
CA SER A 555 -5.35 10.32 -1.74
C SER A 555 -4.35 9.15 -1.61
N PHE A 556 -3.14 9.37 -2.10
CA PHE A 556 -2.06 8.39 -2.12
C PHE A 556 -0.76 9.00 -1.58
N THR A 557 -0.04 8.24 -0.77
CA THR A 557 1.36 8.50 -0.39
C THR A 557 2.20 7.37 -0.96
N ILE A 558 2.97 7.67 -2.00
CA ILE A 558 3.77 6.72 -2.77
C ILE A 558 5.24 6.96 -2.43
N LEU A 559 5.85 6.06 -1.67
CA LEU A 559 7.23 6.18 -1.22
C LEU A 559 8.10 5.18 -1.99
N GLY A 560 9.24 5.62 -2.47
CA GLY A 560 10.13 4.72 -3.18
C GLY A 560 11.52 5.26 -3.41
N ASP A 561 12.36 4.40 -3.98
CA ASP A 561 13.69 4.73 -4.45
C ASP A 561 13.96 4.02 -5.78
N LEU A 562 13.93 4.77 -6.89
CA LEU A 562 14.18 4.21 -8.23
C LEU A 562 15.55 3.50 -8.34
N CYS A 563 16.55 3.91 -7.55
CA CYS A 563 17.86 3.26 -7.49
C CYS A 563 17.78 1.84 -6.89
N GLN A 564 16.75 1.54 -6.10
CA GLN A 564 16.50 0.23 -5.49
C GLN A 564 15.45 -0.60 -6.26
N GLY A 565 15.05 -0.16 -7.45
CA GLY A 565 14.08 -0.88 -8.30
C GLY A 565 14.71 -2.07 -9.02
N ILE A 566 14.93 -3.18 -8.31
CA ILE A 566 15.46 -4.44 -8.87
C ILE A 566 14.45 -5.14 -9.81
N TYR A 567 13.18 -4.77 -9.71
CA TYR A 567 12.09 -5.24 -10.60
C TYR A 567 11.81 -4.26 -11.75
N SER A 568 12.77 -3.43 -12.17
CA SER A 568 12.54 -2.37 -13.16
C SER A 568 12.02 -2.82 -14.53
N TYR A 569 12.08 -4.12 -14.85
CA TYR A 569 11.45 -4.69 -16.05
C TYR A 569 9.91 -4.74 -15.98
N ARG A 570 9.33 -4.51 -14.81
CA ARG A 570 7.86 -4.45 -14.58
C ARG A 570 7.45 -3.29 -13.67
N GLY A 571 8.40 -2.77 -12.88
CA GLY A 571 8.20 -1.67 -11.96
C GLY A 571 8.35 -0.30 -12.60
N ILE A 572 8.28 0.74 -11.79
CA ILE A 572 8.39 2.13 -12.22
C ILE A 572 9.86 2.51 -12.43
N THR A 573 10.12 3.15 -13.55
CA THR A 573 11.43 3.70 -13.91
C THR A 573 11.47 5.22 -13.84
N ASP A 574 10.30 5.88 -13.94
CA ASP A 574 10.15 7.34 -13.88
C ASP A 574 8.82 7.70 -13.22
N TRP A 575 8.89 8.38 -12.08
CA TRP A 575 7.71 8.87 -11.36
C TRP A 575 6.89 9.89 -12.15
N ASN A 576 7.50 10.64 -13.08
CA ASN A 576 6.78 11.59 -13.91
C ASN A 576 5.82 10.87 -14.87
N GLN A 577 6.13 9.64 -15.30
CA GLN A 577 5.20 8.82 -16.06
C GLN A 577 4.00 8.41 -15.21
N VAL A 578 4.22 8.04 -13.95
CA VAL A 578 3.13 7.72 -13.00
C VAL A 578 2.22 8.92 -12.79
N SER A 579 2.80 10.11 -12.59
CA SER A 579 2.04 11.36 -12.51
C SER A 579 1.17 11.55 -13.75
N ARG A 580 1.76 11.52 -14.96
CA ARG A 580 1.06 11.76 -16.23
C ARG A 580 -0.03 10.73 -16.52
N LYS A 581 0.32 9.45 -16.41
CA LYS A 581 -0.51 8.34 -16.89
C LYS A 581 -1.54 7.84 -15.88
N VAL A 582 -1.25 7.95 -14.57
CA VAL A 582 -2.12 7.40 -13.52
C VAL A 582 -2.89 8.50 -12.79
N PHE A 583 -2.22 9.57 -12.37
CA PHE A 583 -2.79 10.56 -11.46
C PHE A 583 -3.27 11.87 -12.13
N GLY A 584 -2.70 12.24 -13.27
CA GLY A 584 -2.90 13.50 -13.99
C GLY A 584 -1.93 14.60 -13.54
N GLU A 585 -1.36 15.35 -14.50
CA GLU A 585 -0.25 16.30 -14.28
C GLU A 585 -0.54 17.39 -13.23
N ASN A 586 -1.76 17.94 -13.21
CA ASN A 586 -2.06 19.16 -12.42
C ASN A 586 -2.36 18.90 -10.93
N ASN A 587 -2.40 17.65 -10.48
CA ASN A 587 -2.82 17.30 -9.13
C ASN A 587 -1.75 16.60 -8.30
N PHE A 588 -0.52 16.44 -8.80
CA PHE A 588 0.52 15.59 -8.24
C PHE A 588 1.61 16.39 -7.53
N GLN A 589 2.05 15.94 -6.35
CA GLN A 589 3.18 16.51 -5.61
C GLN A 589 4.33 15.52 -5.58
N MET A 590 5.54 15.99 -5.92
CA MET A 590 6.77 15.22 -5.75
C MET A 590 7.66 15.90 -4.72
N LEU A 591 8.11 15.14 -3.72
CA LEU A 591 9.10 15.57 -2.74
C LEU A 591 10.28 14.59 -2.75
N THR A 592 11.47 15.12 -2.47
CA THR A 592 12.71 14.33 -2.43
C THR A 592 13.28 14.31 -1.02
N LEU A 593 13.74 13.15 -0.56
CA LEU A 593 14.54 13.00 0.65
C LEU A 593 15.97 12.68 0.23
N GLU A 594 16.85 13.69 0.29
CA GLU A 594 18.22 13.58 -0.20
C GLU A 594 19.15 12.96 0.84
N GLN A 595 18.81 13.08 2.12
CA GLN A 595 19.68 12.77 3.23
C GLN A 595 19.54 11.30 3.69
N SER A 596 20.67 10.60 3.82
CA SER A 596 20.74 9.27 4.42
C SER A 596 21.25 9.34 5.85
N TYR A 597 20.44 8.89 6.82
CA TYR A 597 20.73 8.98 8.26
C TYR A 597 21.17 7.63 8.85
N ARG A 598 21.04 6.56 8.08
CA ARG A 598 21.11 5.19 8.58
C ARG A 598 22.49 4.55 8.37
N THR A 599 23.16 4.90 7.28
CA THR A 599 24.42 4.32 6.82
C THR A 599 25.55 5.34 6.93
N THR A 600 26.80 4.87 7.05
CA THR A 600 27.97 5.76 7.16
C THR A 600 28.29 6.45 5.83
N ILE A 601 28.97 7.59 5.90
CA ILE A 601 29.42 8.34 4.72
C ILE A 601 30.24 7.44 3.79
N GLU A 602 31.18 6.68 4.34
CA GLU A 602 32.12 5.87 3.56
C GLU A 602 31.41 4.78 2.74
N ILE A 603 30.37 4.15 3.33
CA ILE A 603 29.57 3.14 2.66
C ILE A 603 28.67 3.80 1.61
N MET A 604 28.07 4.95 1.92
CA MET A 604 27.15 5.63 1.02
C MET A 604 27.87 6.22 -0.19
N ASP A 605 29.07 6.78 -0.01
CA ASP A 605 29.92 7.27 -1.10
C ASP A 605 30.35 6.13 -2.02
N ALA A 606 30.74 4.99 -1.44
CA ALA A 606 31.04 3.77 -2.18
C ALA A 606 29.85 3.29 -3.02
N ALA A 607 28.65 3.24 -2.42
CA ALA A 607 27.43 2.84 -3.12
C ALA A 607 27.03 3.86 -4.19
N SER A 608 27.21 5.15 -3.94
CA SER A 608 26.90 6.23 -4.88
C SER A 608 27.79 6.15 -6.14
N LYS A 609 29.06 5.81 -5.98
CA LYS A 609 29.95 5.51 -7.13
C LYS A 609 29.41 4.36 -7.98
N VAL A 610 28.88 3.31 -7.37
CA VAL A 610 28.26 2.18 -8.08
C VAL A 610 27.02 2.61 -8.86
N ILE A 611 26.05 3.28 -8.22
CA ILE A 611 24.80 3.65 -8.91
C ILE A 611 25.01 4.65 -10.05
N ASN A 612 26.04 5.50 -9.96
CA ASN A 612 26.39 6.48 -11.00
C ASN A 612 26.80 5.85 -12.34
N PHE A 613 27.11 4.54 -12.38
CA PHE A 613 27.30 3.82 -13.65
C PHE A 613 26.05 3.79 -14.53
N LEU A 614 24.85 3.95 -13.94
CA LEU A 614 23.60 4.02 -14.70
C LEU A 614 23.45 5.31 -15.52
N LYS A 615 24.17 6.38 -15.15
CA LYS A 615 24.14 7.70 -15.82
C LYS A 615 22.74 8.28 -16.04
N ASP A 616 21.79 7.99 -15.15
CA ASP A 616 20.43 8.51 -15.25
C ASP A 616 20.31 9.81 -14.43
N PRO A 617 19.92 10.94 -15.05
CA PRO A 617 19.75 12.21 -14.35
C PRO A 617 18.60 12.21 -13.33
N ASN A 618 17.67 11.25 -13.41
CA ASN A 618 16.53 11.16 -12.49
C ASN A 618 16.89 10.51 -11.14
N PHE A 619 18.10 9.97 -10.99
CA PHE A 619 18.54 9.42 -9.73
C PHE A 619 19.09 10.54 -8.82
N PRO A 620 18.48 10.77 -7.64
CA PRO A 620 19.04 11.73 -6.71
C PRO A 620 20.39 11.22 -6.23
N ASN A 621 21.40 12.08 -6.25
CA ASN A 621 22.66 11.79 -5.57
C ASN A 621 22.40 11.83 -4.06
N PRO A 622 22.50 10.69 -3.35
CA PRO A 622 22.33 10.67 -1.91
C PRO A 622 23.38 11.57 -1.28
N LYS A 623 22.96 12.51 -0.43
CA LYS A 623 23.89 13.28 0.40
C LYS A 623 23.98 12.56 1.74
N PRO A 624 25.11 11.93 2.07
CA PRO A 624 25.23 11.27 3.35
C PRO A 624 25.19 12.32 4.47
N VAL A 625 24.45 12.03 5.53
CA VAL A 625 24.49 12.84 6.75
C VAL A 625 25.70 12.40 7.57
N ILE A 626 26.29 13.35 8.30
CA ILE A 626 27.64 13.31 8.87
C ILE A 626 27.78 12.20 9.93
N ARG A 627 27.84 10.94 9.50
CA ARG A 627 28.14 9.76 10.32
C ARG A 627 29.30 9.02 9.69
N HIS A 628 30.49 9.21 10.24
CA HIS A 628 31.70 8.52 9.80
C HIS A 628 31.80 7.14 10.43
N GLY A 629 32.36 6.20 9.68
CA GLY A 629 32.67 4.85 10.12
C GLY A 629 33.96 4.33 9.50
N GLU A 630 34.08 3.00 9.43
CA GLU A 630 35.21 2.38 8.76
C GLU A 630 35.06 2.45 7.23
N PRO A 631 36.17 2.59 6.49
CA PRO A 631 36.13 2.54 5.03
C PRO A 631 35.68 1.15 4.54
N VAL A 632 35.01 1.13 3.39
CA VAL A 632 34.62 -0.13 2.74
C VAL A 632 35.86 -0.92 2.33
N LEU A 633 35.96 -2.17 2.81
CA LEU A 633 37.10 -3.02 2.50
C LEU A 633 36.76 -3.99 1.37
N ILE A 634 37.48 -3.84 0.25
CA ILE A 634 37.38 -4.71 -0.92
C ILE A 634 38.59 -5.65 -0.96
N MET A 635 38.34 -6.95 -1.07
CA MET A 635 39.38 -7.98 -1.02
C MET A 635 39.24 -8.97 -2.17
N GLU A 636 40.33 -9.20 -2.89
CA GLU A 636 40.40 -10.22 -3.94
C GLU A 636 40.85 -11.56 -3.35
N LYS A 637 40.15 -12.64 -3.72
CA LYS A 637 40.42 -14.02 -3.33
C LYS A 637 40.34 -14.92 -4.56
N GLY A 638 40.97 -16.10 -4.51
CA GLY A 638 40.98 -17.03 -5.63
C GLY A 638 39.74 -17.94 -5.68
N THR A 639 39.14 -18.25 -4.52
CA THR A 639 38.05 -19.24 -4.43
C THR A 639 37.06 -18.95 -3.31
N PHE A 640 35.85 -19.53 -3.41
CA PHE A 640 34.85 -19.48 -2.32
C PHE A 640 35.36 -20.09 -1.01
N ALA A 641 36.30 -21.05 -1.04
CA ALA A 641 36.87 -21.62 0.18
C ALA A 641 37.75 -20.60 0.94
N GLU A 642 38.49 -19.76 0.21
CA GLU A 642 39.26 -18.65 0.80
C GLU A 642 38.34 -17.56 1.34
N VAL A 643 37.29 -17.19 0.58
CA VAL A 643 36.26 -16.25 1.03
C VAL A 643 35.61 -16.75 2.32
N ALA A 644 35.20 -18.03 2.38
CA ALA A 644 34.57 -18.61 3.56
C ALA A 644 35.45 -18.55 4.82
N ARG A 645 36.77 -18.81 4.67
CA ARG A 645 37.72 -18.76 5.79
C ARG A 645 37.86 -17.34 6.34
N ASP A 646 38.15 -16.38 5.46
CA ASP A 646 38.34 -14.96 5.84
C ASP A 646 37.04 -14.35 6.38
N ALA A 647 35.90 -14.65 5.75
CA ALA A 647 34.59 -14.19 6.21
C ALA A 647 34.25 -14.76 7.60
N ALA A 648 34.54 -16.05 7.85
CA ALA A 648 34.29 -16.65 9.17
C ALA A 648 35.12 -15.97 10.28
N ASP A 649 36.38 -15.66 10.02
CA ASP A 649 37.25 -14.96 10.97
C ASP A 649 36.76 -13.53 11.24
N ARG A 650 36.34 -12.79 10.19
CA ARG A 650 35.74 -11.46 10.34
C ARG A 650 34.43 -11.48 11.10
N ILE A 651 33.56 -12.44 10.80
CA ILE A 651 32.28 -12.61 11.51
C ILE A 651 32.54 -12.83 13.00
N ARG A 652 33.53 -13.64 13.38
CA ARG A 652 33.90 -13.81 14.80
C ARG A 652 34.40 -12.50 15.42
N SER A 653 35.21 -11.73 14.70
CA SER A 653 35.67 -10.40 15.16
C SER A 653 34.51 -9.45 15.42
N VAL A 654 33.61 -9.26 14.45
CA VAL A 654 32.50 -8.30 14.60
C VAL A 654 31.49 -8.75 15.66
N LEU A 655 31.28 -10.05 15.83
CA LEU A 655 30.46 -10.56 16.93
C LEU A 655 31.12 -10.29 18.29
N SER A 656 32.46 -10.35 18.39
CA SER A 656 33.20 -9.99 19.60
C SER A 656 33.18 -8.49 19.92
N GLU A 657 33.01 -7.64 18.90
CA GLU A 657 32.80 -6.20 19.03
C GLU A 657 31.37 -5.85 19.52
N GLY A 658 30.48 -6.83 19.60
CA GLY A 658 29.11 -6.70 20.13
C GLY A 658 28.03 -6.47 19.07
N TYR A 659 28.35 -6.54 17.78
CA TYR A 659 27.34 -6.49 16.71
C TYR A 659 26.48 -7.76 16.73
N LYS A 660 25.18 -7.63 16.52
CA LYS A 660 24.20 -8.72 16.71
C LYS A 660 23.67 -9.28 15.39
N SER A 661 23.71 -8.49 14.32
CA SER A 661 23.15 -8.86 13.02
C SER A 661 24.17 -8.78 11.91
N VAL A 662 24.49 -9.93 11.30
CA VAL A 662 25.49 -10.04 10.23
C VAL A 662 24.90 -10.77 9.03
N ALA A 663 24.92 -10.14 7.86
CA ALA A 663 24.50 -10.77 6.61
C ALA A 663 25.67 -11.06 5.67
N ILE A 664 25.65 -12.26 5.09
CA ILE A 664 26.51 -12.66 4.00
C ILE A 664 25.63 -12.70 2.74
N ILE A 665 25.85 -11.74 1.84
CA ILE A 665 25.09 -11.57 0.61
C ILE A 665 25.82 -12.25 -0.54
N CYS A 666 25.15 -13.21 -1.18
CA CYS A 666 25.59 -13.78 -2.46
C CYS A 666 24.70 -13.26 -3.60
N LYS A 667 25.13 -13.34 -4.87
CA LYS A 667 24.27 -12.91 -5.98
C LYS A 667 23.03 -13.81 -6.09
N THR A 668 23.22 -15.12 -5.96
CA THR A 668 22.19 -16.15 -6.19
C THR A 668 22.02 -17.11 -5.02
N ILE A 669 20.93 -17.90 -5.05
CA ILE A 669 20.67 -18.93 -4.04
C ILE A 669 21.67 -20.10 -4.13
N ASP A 670 22.18 -20.37 -5.33
CA ASP A 670 23.14 -21.45 -5.54
C ASP A 670 24.53 -21.08 -5.01
N GLU A 671 24.94 -19.81 -5.17
CA GLU A 671 26.11 -19.28 -4.47
C GLU A 671 25.94 -19.34 -2.94
N CYS A 672 24.74 -19.03 -2.41
CA CYS A 672 24.47 -19.18 -0.97
C CYS A 672 24.68 -20.63 -0.51
N LYS A 673 24.23 -21.63 -1.28
CA LYS A 673 24.39 -23.05 -0.95
C LYS A 673 25.86 -23.46 -0.97
N GLU A 674 26.60 -23.04 -1.99
CA GLU A 674 28.04 -23.33 -2.13
C GLU A 674 28.83 -22.70 -0.99
N LEU A 675 28.60 -21.41 -0.70
CA LEU A 675 29.29 -20.73 0.38
C LEU A 675 28.95 -21.33 1.75
N ARG A 676 27.70 -21.74 1.99
CA ARG A 676 27.32 -22.48 3.20
C ARG A 676 28.09 -23.80 3.34
N PHE A 677 28.29 -24.52 2.24
CA PHE A 677 29.05 -25.76 2.25
C PHE A 677 30.51 -25.51 2.64
N GLN A 678 31.13 -24.44 2.15
CA GLN A 678 32.50 -24.07 2.54
C GLN A 678 32.58 -23.54 3.98
N LEU A 679 31.63 -22.71 4.42
CA LEU A 679 31.56 -22.20 5.79
C LEU A 679 31.43 -23.32 6.83
N LYS A 680 30.68 -24.38 6.51
CA LYS A 680 30.56 -25.55 7.39
C LYS A 680 31.90 -26.21 7.68
N LYS A 681 32.83 -26.21 6.72
CA LYS A 681 34.18 -26.79 6.89
C LYS A 681 35.05 -25.98 7.84
N VAL A 682 34.76 -24.70 8.04
CA VAL A 682 35.47 -23.80 8.97
C VAL A 682 34.71 -23.58 10.29
N GLY A 683 33.71 -24.43 10.57
CA GLY A 683 32.97 -24.44 11.83
C GLY A 683 31.85 -23.41 11.94
N MET A 684 31.34 -22.89 10.82
CA MET A 684 30.22 -21.94 10.80
C MET A 684 29.09 -22.45 9.89
N SER A 685 27.84 -22.43 10.36
CA SER A 685 26.69 -22.89 9.57
C SER A 685 25.53 -21.90 9.64
N PRO A 686 25.65 -20.73 8.99
CA PRO A 686 24.56 -19.77 8.98
C PRO A 686 23.34 -20.32 8.24
N GLY A 687 22.16 -19.86 8.64
CA GLY A 687 20.90 -20.15 7.96
C GLY A 687 20.84 -19.43 6.61
N ILE A 688 20.22 -20.06 5.60
CA ILE A 688 19.95 -19.40 4.31
C ILE A 688 18.51 -18.91 4.34
N ILE A 689 18.31 -17.61 4.12
CA ILE A 689 16.99 -16.99 3.96
C ILE A 689 16.51 -17.27 2.54
N LYS A 690 15.34 -17.91 2.42
CA LYS A 690 14.74 -18.28 1.12
C LYS A 690 13.54 -17.41 0.72
N GLY A 691 13.08 -16.52 1.60
CA GLY A 691 11.99 -15.58 1.37
C GLY A 691 10.61 -16.09 1.80
N SER A 692 10.54 -17.27 2.41
CA SER A 692 9.29 -17.85 2.95
C SER A 692 9.17 -17.70 4.47
N GLU A 693 10.21 -17.20 5.14
CA GLU A 693 10.27 -17.05 6.58
C GLU A 693 9.44 -15.85 7.07
N SER A 694 8.69 -16.01 8.16
CA SER A 694 7.78 -14.98 8.71
C SER A 694 8.45 -14.01 9.70
N GLN A 695 9.56 -14.40 10.33
CA GLN A 695 10.32 -13.58 11.28
C GLN A 695 11.82 -13.87 11.19
N TYR A 696 12.64 -12.82 11.37
CA TYR A 696 14.09 -12.92 11.49
C TYR A 696 14.50 -12.70 12.95
N LEU A 697 15.24 -13.66 13.51
CA LEU A 697 15.62 -13.72 14.94
C LEU A 697 17.03 -13.18 15.24
N GLY A 698 17.66 -12.46 14.29
CA GLY A 698 19.04 -11.96 14.46
C GLY A 698 20.13 -13.00 14.17
N GLY A 699 21.39 -12.62 14.36
CA GLY A 699 22.56 -13.48 14.16
C GLY A 699 23.14 -13.46 12.73
N VAL A 700 23.88 -14.50 12.37
CA VAL A 700 24.59 -14.61 11.09
C VAL A 700 23.73 -15.34 10.05
N VAL A 701 23.49 -14.71 8.90
CA VAL A 701 22.67 -15.27 7.82
C VAL A 701 23.33 -15.20 6.45
N LEU A 702 22.94 -16.14 5.59
CA LEU A 702 23.21 -16.12 4.15
C LEU A 702 21.94 -15.71 3.41
N ILE A 703 22.07 -14.77 2.49
CA ILE A 703 20.92 -14.25 1.75
C ILE A 703 21.31 -13.93 0.30
N PRO A 704 20.48 -14.28 -0.69
CA PRO A 704 20.70 -13.82 -2.04
C PRO A 704 20.38 -12.33 -2.19
N SER A 705 21.10 -11.65 -3.07
CA SER A 705 21.04 -10.19 -3.29
C SER A 705 19.61 -9.66 -3.49
N TYR A 706 18.76 -10.36 -4.21
CA TYR A 706 17.39 -9.94 -4.49
C TYR A 706 16.43 -10.04 -3.29
N LEU A 707 16.76 -10.83 -2.26
CA LEU A 707 15.96 -10.94 -1.03
C LEU A 707 16.42 -9.99 0.08
N VAL A 708 17.58 -9.35 -0.08
CA VAL A 708 18.11 -8.44 0.93
C VAL A 708 17.34 -7.13 1.02
N LYS A 709 16.56 -6.80 -0.03
CA LYS A 709 15.82 -5.56 -0.11
C LYS A 709 14.90 -5.42 1.11
N GLY A 710 15.10 -4.33 1.84
CA GLY A 710 14.30 -4.02 3.00
C GLY A 710 14.69 -4.69 4.31
N LEU A 711 15.78 -5.44 4.30
CA LEU A 711 16.43 -5.94 5.51
C LEU A 711 17.60 -5.04 5.86
N GLU A 712 17.93 -4.99 7.15
CA GLU A 712 19.01 -4.17 7.69
C GLU A 712 19.86 -5.01 8.63
N PHE A 713 21.17 -4.79 8.55
CA PHE A 713 22.16 -5.56 9.29
C PHE A 713 23.22 -4.61 9.84
N ASP A 714 23.77 -4.92 11.00
CA ASP A 714 24.87 -4.13 11.56
C ASP A 714 26.08 -4.17 10.63
N VAL A 715 26.36 -5.38 10.13
CA VAL A 715 27.49 -5.69 9.26
C VAL A 715 27.03 -6.50 8.05
N VAL A 716 27.52 -6.13 6.88
CA VAL A 716 27.28 -6.85 5.63
C VAL A 716 28.58 -7.31 5.00
N ILE A 717 28.58 -8.54 4.51
CA ILE A 717 29.65 -9.15 3.72
C ILE A 717 29.07 -9.50 2.35
N ILE A 718 29.57 -8.89 1.28
CA ILE A 718 29.25 -9.28 -0.09
C ILE A 718 30.26 -10.35 -0.51
N ALA A 719 29.78 -11.56 -0.79
CA ALA A 719 30.64 -12.74 -0.95
C ALA A 719 31.39 -12.80 -2.28
N ASN A 720 30.88 -12.17 -3.34
CA ASN A 720 31.52 -12.18 -4.66
C ASN A 720 31.10 -10.98 -5.54
N GLY A 721 31.86 -9.90 -5.49
CA GLY A 721 31.77 -8.68 -6.31
C GLY A 721 32.67 -8.71 -7.56
N SER A 722 32.93 -9.89 -8.14
CA SER A 722 33.79 -10.00 -9.33
C SER A 722 33.16 -9.40 -10.58
N SER A 723 33.97 -9.05 -11.58
CA SER A 723 33.54 -8.56 -12.90
C SER A 723 32.69 -9.58 -13.67
N THR A 724 32.91 -10.87 -13.42
CA THR A 724 32.11 -11.95 -13.97
C THR A 724 30.73 -12.05 -13.33
N ASN A 725 30.63 -11.69 -12.04
CA ASN A 725 29.38 -11.78 -11.30
C ASN A 725 28.56 -10.49 -11.41
N TYR A 726 29.20 -9.33 -11.47
CA TYR A 726 28.53 -8.05 -11.57
C TYR A 726 29.05 -7.26 -12.76
N THR A 727 28.20 -7.13 -13.78
CA THR A 727 28.46 -6.37 -15.00
C THR A 727 27.94 -4.93 -14.88
N THR A 728 28.15 -4.11 -15.93
CA THR A 728 27.60 -2.75 -16.04
C THR A 728 26.12 -2.74 -16.48
N GLU A 729 25.49 -3.90 -16.62
CA GLU A 729 24.06 -3.99 -16.91
C GLU A 729 23.24 -3.37 -15.76
N PRO A 730 22.13 -2.65 -16.06
CA PRO A 730 21.40 -1.91 -15.03
C PRO A 730 20.93 -2.74 -13.83
N LEU A 731 20.58 -4.01 -14.04
CA LEU A 731 20.14 -4.90 -12.97
C LEU A 731 21.27 -5.24 -12.00
N ASP A 732 22.47 -5.53 -12.50
CA ASP A 732 23.63 -5.88 -11.68
C ASP A 732 24.09 -4.69 -10.85
N VAL A 733 24.13 -3.50 -11.45
CA VAL A 733 24.44 -2.24 -10.75
C VAL A 733 23.46 -2.00 -9.60
N LYS A 734 22.15 -2.15 -9.85
CA LYS A 734 21.11 -1.99 -8.81
C LYS A 734 21.20 -3.05 -7.71
N LEU A 735 21.45 -4.31 -8.06
CA LEU A 735 21.60 -5.38 -7.06
C LEU A 735 22.78 -5.12 -6.13
N LEU A 736 23.92 -4.70 -6.69
CA LEU A 736 25.09 -4.36 -5.90
C LEU A 736 24.84 -3.13 -5.03
N TYR A 737 24.24 -2.06 -5.59
CA TYR A 737 23.84 -0.88 -4.82
C TYR A 737 22.90 -1.21 -3.66
N VAL A 738 21.88 -2.04 -3.90
CA VAL A 738 20.96 -2.49 -2.84
C VAL A 738 21.72 -3.26 -1.76
N ALA A 739 22.63 -4.17 -2.12
CA ALA A 739 23.44 -4.92 -1.17
C ALA A 739 24.36 -4.01 -0.34
N MET A 740 25.00 -3.02 -0.98
CA MET A 740 25.91 -2.07 -0.32
C MET A 740 25.21 -1.09 0.62
N THR A 741 23.90 -0.88 0.46
CA THR A 741 23.10 0.06 1.27
C THR A 741 22.35 -0.60 2.44
N ARG A 742 22.54 -1.89 2.68
CA ARG A 742 21.98 -2.60 3.85
C ARG A 742 22.77 -2.51 5.17
N PRO A 743 24.10 -2.33 5.20
CA PRO A 743 24.84 -2.26 6.46
C PRO A 743 24.63 -0.92 7.18
N LEU A 744 24.55 -0.98 8.50
CA LEU A 744 24.51 0.18 9.39
C LEU A 744 25.90 0.68 9.79
N HIS A 745 26.87 -0.24 9.93
CA HIS A 745 28.18 0.08 10.51
C HIS A 745 29.37 -0.32 9.62
N LYS A 746 29.40 -1.56 9.10
CA LYS A 746 30.57 -2.07 8.35
C LYS A 746 30.17 -2.82 7.10
N LEU A 747 30.95 -2.64 6.03
CA LEU A 747 30.79 -3.33 4.76
C LEU A 747 32.12 -3.95 4.30
N TYR A 748 32.09 -5.26 4.07
CA TYR A 748 33.17 -6.02 3.46
C TYR A 748 32.73 -6.57 2.11
N ILE A 749 33.57 -6.46 1.09
CA ILE A 749 33.28 -6.98 -0.25
C ILE A 749 34.43 -7.90 -0.66
N TYR A 750 34.11 -9.15 -0.95
CA TYR A 750 35.04 -10.08 -1.56
C TYR A 750 34.83 -10.13 -3.07
N SER A 751 35.90 -10.26 -3.85
CA SER A 751 35.86 -10.58 -5.27
C SER A 751 36.58 -11.89 -5.52
N ILE A 752 35.96 -12.80 -6.26
CA ILE A 752 36.62 -14.02 -6.74
C ILE A 752 37.25 -13.72 -8.10
N GLY A 753 38.57 -13.54 -8.12
CA GLY A 753 39.28 -12.98 -9.27
C GLY A 753 39.12 -11.46 -9.38
N GLU A 754 39.13 -10.95 -10.61
CA GLU A 754 39.07 -9.51 -10.89
C GLU A 754 37.75 -8.89 -10.40
N LYS A 755 37.86 -7.82 -9.61
CA LYS A 755 36.71 -7.08 -9.10
C LYS A 755 35.95 -6.37 -10.22
N ALA A 756 34.65 -6.17 -10.03
CA ALA A 756 33.83 -5.42 -10.97
C ALA A 756 34.36 -3.99 -11.18
N GLU A 757 34.22 -3.45 -12.40
CA GLU A 757 34.71 -2.11 -12.76
C GLU A 757 34.17 -1.02 -11.81
N MET A 758 32.90 -1.15 -11.42
CA MET A 758 32.23 -0.24 -10.50
C MET A 758 32.71 -0.31 -9.04
N LEU A 759 33.56 -1.27 -8.70
CA LEU A 759 34.21 -1.40 -7.38
C LEU A 759 35.66 -0.86 -7.39
N ASN A 760 36.03 -0.08 -8.41
CA ASN A 760 37.24 0.74 -8.41
C ASN A 760 36.98 2.05 -7.65
N LEU A 761 36.84 1.91 -6.32
CA LEU A 761 36.48 2.99 -5.39
C LEU A 761 37.65 3.88 -4.98
#